data_AF-A0A4R6R1D4-F1
#
_entry.id   AF-A0A4R6R1D4-F1
#
_cell.length_a   1.000
_cell.length_b   1.000
_cell.length_c   1.000
_cell.angle_alpha   90.00
_cell.angle_beta   90.00
_cell.angle_gamma   90.00
#
_symmetry.space_group_name_H-M   'P 1'
#
loop_
_entity.id
_entity.type
_entity.pdbx_description
1 polymer ?
#
loop_
_entity_poly.entity_id
_entity_poly.type
_entity_poly.pdbx_seq_one_letter_code
_entity_poly.pdbx_strand_id
1 'polypeptide(L)'
;MTSSRPDTSARPGLTRKSFLQLSAGATAALAAASALPPRAAAAPAAPAAPSAGDLVFPGNDGRAHTVTWDDRSFRVDGERLLIFSGEIHHWRVPAPAQWRGLLQVLRAAGFNAVSFYFFWGLHQSEQGGPFDFSGIRDLDLLLTMAEEEGLYVIARPGPYVNAEISMGGLPAYMTKREAGLRSTDPENLADSLAWLSAINEIIAKHQVTDGGGSVLMYQVENELIAEDPARSEFLRTLADHVRTTGITVPLFHNDYNLGGRFADVEAHHLDFYAYDHYPLGFNAAGARAVIGESEAQYREISPDSPQFITESQGGAFTPWGAQFDATKAYEFTDPAFTRQWGVRNLGNGVTAFNYYMAFGGTNWGWTGSPSSGFTSYDYGAAITEDRALTEKLAVQKEVGALQQAVPQIASMTPVAAPAVAELEGGAVRAYQRIAIDGEASATDDGAPRLLAFRLADSNDETDTRFTTAIVLGDPGDAPEEGPTVDDRDAAITYEGAWEQVEDATASGATLTRTTTAGARATWTFTGTGVDVITATGTDHGTARVLVDGTEHGTFTSHVDTEQNKPAQVVSYEVRDLSGGEHTITIEATGEPADGGTGTVVTLDAFDLPGTGGDGGTDIPEGVTGWARVPQQEGEFLRLHGRDALALVADAVIGGHGLLYSTLAPFGPTLSRRGGHLQHLIGHEDDPAELVLRYAAEPSVTAPAVVATTWDEAAGQLRLNLRPGASPLQIDITGTPLTSDGPGAESLLALRVLGRRAAATTWLLPAGEGEHVAIEGAPLARTARLERAHAELVLGTTERAEVRIDAPDRIRQVRVGGRSHPAHDGIAELTLPAAPTPAVPDLHLRMAEEAPEVEPGYDDSGWTPADSTAGSTRFQGPGRGGVVLDCNHYGFHEGSIWYRARFTAGEGRELVLRGNGGTGQPAQGKAPAFGQVWADGAYVGAFPANGADQTLTLPDGVAAPGEETVLAVVVHTLGQNLDWSDDGLSKQNRGLFDAVLPADGPIAWRIRGAGAVDPERTLYNVGGLHGERHGWHLPEHDDAEWEEAATLVADAPGIRWYRARFTLSTPDGVDVGRRLALRSPRFEDGRTDHCQAVLYVNGWNTGVYIGDIGPQSEFTIPAGFLEPNGKNTLALWVAAKEAGAGPESIELVTAFSRTGAAVER
;
A
#
# COMPACT_ATOMS: atom_id res chain seq x y z
N MET A 1 39.57 47.66 12.60
CA MET A 1 39.98 48.92 11.95
C MET A 1 39.16 49.03 10.67
N THR A 2 38.03 49.76 10.70
CA THR A 2 37.82 51.09 10.05
C THR A 2 37.89 51.02 8.51
N SER A 3 36.95 51.50 7.68
CA SER A 3 35.77 52.35 7.89
C SER A 3 34.99 52.47 6.55
N SER A 4 33.66 52.54 6.65
CA SER A 4 32.65 53.36 5.92
C SER A 4 32.73 53.73 4.42
N ARG A 5 31.62 53.43 3.70
CA ARG A 5 30.69 54.27 2.87
C ARG A 5 30.96 55.79 2.73
N PRO A 6 30.42 56.47 1.67
CA PRO A 6 29.04 57.04 1.64
C PRO A 6 28.38 57.01 0.23
N ASP A 7 27.17 57.49 -0.06
CA ASP A 7 25.79 57.50 0.49
C ASP A 7 24.92 58.29 -0.52
N THR A 8 23.60 58.34 -0.31
CA THR A 8 22.49 59.14 -0.91
C THR A 8 21.68 58.43 -2.01
N SER A 9 20.44 57.93 -1.80
CA SER A 9 19.16 58.48 -1.25
C SER A 9 18.50 59.51 -2.21
N ALA A 10 17.19 59.60 -2.47
CA ALA A 10 15.96 58.89 -2.07
C ALA A 10 14.79 59.27 -3.04
N ARG A 11 13.68 58.52 -2.94
CA ARG A 11 12.26 58.66 -3.43
C ARG A 11 11.67 60.10 -3.34
N PRO A 12 10.45 60.49 -3.86
CA PRO A 12 9.18 59.71 -3.91
C PRO A 12 8.06 60.10 -4.95
N GLY A 13 6.91 59.37 -4.95
CA GLY A 13 5.55 59.98 -4.98
C GLY A 13 4.61 59.82 -6.21
N LEU A 14 3.68 58.85 -6.12
CA LEU A 14 2.20 58.92 -6.32
C LEU A 14 1.50 59.60 -7.54
N THR A 15 0.55 58.84 -8.13
CA THR A 15 -0.89 59.12 -8.45
C THR A 15 -1.44 59.28 -9.89
N ARG A 16 -2.65 58.70 -10.03
CA ARG A 16 -3.63 58.56 -11.14
C ARG A 16 -4.25 59.87 -11.68
N LYS A 17 -4.73 59.79 -12.93
CA LYS A 17 -5.92 60.43 -13.61
C LYS A 17 -5.53 60.80 -15.06
N SER A 18 -6.35 60.90 -16.10
CA SER A 18 -7.72 60.50 -16.44
C SER A 18 -7.92 60.82 -17.93
N PHE A 19 -8.78 60.03 -18.60
CA PHE A 19 -9.82 60.45 -19.56
C PHE A 19 -9.55 60.84 -21.04
N LEU A 20 -10.26 60.10 -21.93
CA LEU A 20 -11.08 60.52 -23.10
C LEU A 20 -10.36 61.11 -24.35
N GLN A 21 -10.80 60.99 -25.61
CA GLN A 21 -12.08 60.64 -26.24
C GLN A 21 -11.82 60.38 -27.76
N LEU A 22 -12.36 59.31 -28.34
CA LEU A 22 -13.41 59.24 -29.39
C LEU A 22 -13.15 59.70 -30.84
N SER A 23 -13.88 58.96 -31.69
CA SER A 23 -14.47 59.27 -33.01
C SER A 23 -13.63 58.83 -34.23
N ALA A 24 -14.03 57.83 -35.02
CA ALA A 24 -15.29 57.51 -35.72
C ALA A 24 -15.13 57.80 -37.23
N GLY A 25 -15.48 56.82 -38.06
CA GLY A 25 -15.51 56.99 -39.52
C GLY A 25 -15.75 55.67 -40.25
N ALA A 26 -17.01 55.22 -40.25
CA ALA A 26 -17.49 54.02 -40.91
C ALA A 26 -17.82 54.23 -42.40
N THR A 27 -17.66 53.18 -43.21
CA THR A 27 -18.61 52.59 -44.21
C THR A 27 -17.76 51.86 -45.28
N ALA A 28 -17.86 50.57 -45.61
CA ALA A 28 -18.89 49.52 -45.68
C ALA A 28 -19.09 49.07 -47.15
N ALA A 29 -18.62 47.86 -47.49
CA ALA A 29 -19.31 46.90 -48.37
C ALA A 29 -18.64 45.50 -48.33
N LEU A 30 -19.51 44.49 -48.14
CA LEU A 30 -19.45 43.02 -48.11
C LEU A 30 -18.63 42.33 -49.25
N ALA A 31 -18.21 41.04 -49.24
CA ALA A 31 -18.44 39.86 -48.39
C ALA A 31 -17.42 38.74 -48.72
N ALA A 32 -16.97 38.00 -47.70
CA ALA A 32 -16.60 36.56 -47.72
C ALA A 32 -16.30 36.15 -46.27
N ALA A 33 -17.11 35.28 -45.68
CA ALA A 33 -17.00 34.88 -44.28
C ALA A 33 -16.07 33.68 -44.12
N SER A 34 -14.84 33.93 -43.69
CA SER A 34 -13.98 32.98 -42.99
C SER A 34 -14.28 33.07 -41.49
N ALA A 35 -14.71 31.97 -40.87
CA ALA A 35 -14.89 31.91 -39.42
C ALA A 35 -13.51 31.88 -38.73
N LEU A 36 -13.16 32.99 -38.08
CA LEU A 36 -12.07 33.07 -37.12
C LEU A 36 -12.49 32.39 -35.79
N PRO A 37 -11.55 31.83 -35.03
CA PRO A 37 -11.83 31.22 -33.74
C PRO A 37 -12.36 32.26 -32.72
N PRO A 38 -13.23 31.87 -31.78
CA PRO A 38 -13.72 32.77 -30.76
C PRO A 38 -12.56 33.21 -29.86
N ARG A 39 -12.42 34.53 -29.74
CA ARG A 39 -11.46 35.21 -28.90
C ARG A 39 -11.72 34.82 -27.44
N ALA A 40 -10.82 34.05 -26.85
CA ALA A 40 -10.82 33.73 -25.43
C ALA A 40 -10.99 35.02 -24.61
N ALA A 41 -11.98 35.04 -23.72
CA ALA A 41 -12.11 36.10 -22.73
C ALA A 41 -10.88 36.03 -21.82
N ALA A 42 -10.12 37.12 -21.73
CA ALA A 42 -9.01 37.21 -20.79
C ALA A 42 -9.57 37.02 -19.38
N ALA A 43 -9.09 35.98 -18.70
CA ALA A 43 -9.36 35.73 -17.29
C ALA A 43 -8.97 36.98 -16.47
N PRO A 44 -9.72 37.32 -15.40
CA PRO A 44 -9.26 38.32 -14.45
C PRO A 44 -7.89 37.85 -13.90
N ALA A 45 -6.88 38.71 -13.98
CA ALA A 45 -5.57 38.42 -13.43
C ALA A 45 -5.72 38.05 -11.95
N ALA A 46 -5.30 36.83 -11.61
CA ALA A 46 -5.21 36.35 -10.24
C ALA A 46 -4.36 37.35 -9.41
N PRO A 47 -4.75 37.66 -8.16
CA PRO A 47 -3.84 38.37 -7.27
C PRO A 47 -2.55 37.54 -7.15
N ALA A 48 -1.39 38.17 -7.38
CA ALA A 48 -0.11 37.52 -7.17
C ALA A 48 -0.05 36.98 -5.73
N ALA A 49 0.24 35.69 -5.60
CA ALA A 49 0.40 35.01 -4.32
C ALA A 49 1.48 35.73 -3.48
N PRO A 50 1.19 36.12 -2.22
CA PRO A 50 2.22 36.59 -1.32
C PRO A 50 3.09 35.41 -0.86
N SER A 51 4.42 35.53 -0.99
CA SER A 51 5.40 34.57 -0.50
C SER A 51 5.68 34.75 1.01
N ALA A 52 5.31 33.76 1.84
CA ALA A 52 5.86 33.35 3.16
C ALA A 52 4.88 32.37 3.85
N GLY A 53 5.22 31.16 4.27
CA GLY A 53 6.40 30.32 3.99
C GLY A 53 5.94 28.86 3.81
N ASP A 54 6.41 28.21 2.74
CA ASP A 54 6.14 26.80 2.46
C ASP A 54 6.76 25.89 3.53
N LEU A 55 6.33 24.62 3.61
CA LEU A 55 6.95 23.63 4.48
C LEU A 55 8.41 23.46 4.06
N VAL A 56 9.37 23.98 4.83
CA VAL A 56 10.80 23.83 4.52
C VAL A 56 11.36 22.60 5.22
N PHE A 57 12.00 21.70 4.48
CA PHE A 57 12.72 20.54 5.01
C PHE A 57 13.94 20.22 4.12
N PRO A 58 14.89 19.39 4.58
CA PRO A 58 16.01 18.94 3.77
C PRO A 58 15.48 18.19 2.53
N GLY A 59 15.48 18.83 1.36
CA GLY A 59 14.79 18.33 0.17
C GLY A 59 14.00 19.39 -0.61
N ASN A 60 13.69 20.55 -0.02
CA ASN A 60 13.09 21.67 -0.74
C ASN A 60 13.64 23.05 -0.36
N ASP A 61 14.79 23.05 0.32
CA ASP A 61 15.48 24.26 0.76
C ASP A 61 16.57 24.75 -0.23
N GLY A 62 16.69 24.08 -1.38
CA GLY A 62 17.63 24.37 -2.46
C GLY A 62 19.10 24.11 -2.13
N ARG A 63 19.39 23.30 -1.10
CA ARG A 63 20.76 22.94 -0.68
C ARG A 63 21.02 21.46 -0.85
N ALA A 64 22.26 21.12 -1.21
CA ALA A 64 22.71 19.75 -1.24
C ALA A 64 22.82 19.19 0.19
N HIS A 65 22.28 17.99 0.40
CA HIS A 65 22.32 17.29 1.69
C HIS A 65 23.10 15.97 1.60
N THR A 66 23.53 15.45 2.74
CA THR A 66 24.16 14.13 2.81
C THR A 66 23.18 13.12 3.38
N VAL A 67 22.99 11.99 2.68
CA VAL A 67 22.19 10.85 3.17
C VAL A 67 23.15 9.76 3.64
N THR A 68 23.05 9.38 4.92
CA THR A 68 23.86 8.32 5.54
C THR A 68 22.97 7.43 6.38
N TRP A 69 23.52 6.36 6.96
CA TRP A 69 22.81 5.49 7.90
C TRP A 69 23.79 4.82 8.86
N ASP A 70 23.25 4.25 9.92
CA ASP A 70 23.90 3.29 10.81
C ASP A 70 22.99 2.07 11.02
N ASP A 71 23.34 1.17 11.92
CA ASP A 71 22.54 -0.01 12.27
C ASP A 71 21.14 0.35 12.82
N ARG A 72 20.86 1.61 13.16
CA ARG A 72 19.59 2.05 13.73
C ARG A 72 18.69 2.74 12.72
N SER A 73 19.16 3.79 12.06
CA SER A 73 18.32 4.59 11.16
C SER A 73 19.09 5.28 10.04
N PHE A 74 18.34 5.71 9.03
CA PHE A 74 18.81 6.68 8.05
C PHE A 74 19.02 8.05 8.69
N ARG A 75 19.84 8.88 8.06
CA ARG A 75 20.15 10.24 8.49
C ARG A 75 20.21 11.18 7.28
N VAL A 76 19.76 12.41 7.48
CA VAL A 76 19.97 13.52 6.53
C VAL A 76 20.74 14.62 7.25
N ASP A 77 21.92 14.98 6.72
CA ASP A 77 22.86 15.91 7.35
C ASP A 77 23.26 15.54 8.79
N GLY A 78 23.31 14.23 9.08
CA GLY A 78 23.65 13.68 10.40
C GLY A 78 22.46 13.55 11.36
N GLU A 79 21.33 14.19 11.06
CA GLU A 79 20.08 14.08 11.83
C GLU A 79 19.35 12.78 11.49
N ARG A 80 18.96 12.01 12.51
CA ARG A 80 18.25 10.73 12.32
C ARG A 80 16.87 10.94 11.69
N LEU A 81 16.50 10.00 10.82
CA LEU A 81 15.24 10.00 10.07
C LEU A 81 14.56 8.63 10.21
N LEU A 82 13.38 8.63 10.84
CA LEU A 82 12.42 7.55 10.71
C LEU A 82 11.70 7.70 9.37
N ILE A 83 11.74 6.69 8.52
CA ILE A 83 11.06 6.74 7.22
C ILE A 83 9.70 6.08 7.35
N PHE A 84 8.66 6.91 7.30
CA PHE A 84 7.27 6.47 7.34
C PHE A 84 6.63 6.80 5.98
N SER A 85 6.55 5.77 5.13
CA SER A 85 6.18 5.88 3.71
C SER A 85 4.88 5.15 3.39
N GLY A 86 4.18 5.63 2.36
CA GLY A 86 3.05 4.94 1.75
C GLY A 86 3.21 4.87 0.23
N GLU A 87 2.82 3.74 -0.36
CA GLU A 87 2.90 3.56 -1.82
C GLU A 87 1.70 4.19 -2.51
N ILE A 88 1.97 4.91 -3.60
CA ILE A 88 0.97 5.43 -4.56
C ILE A 88 1.46 5.12 -5.98
N HIS A 89 0.59 4.67 -6.87
CA HIS A 89 0.91 4.56 -8.29
C HIS A 89 0.24 5.68 -9.09
N HIS A 90 1.03 6.64 -9.57
CA HIS A 90 0.50 7.85 -10.21
C HIS A 90 -0.39 7.55 -11.42
N TRP A 91 -0.08 6.52 -12.20
CA TRP A 91 -0.84 6.18 -13.41
C TRP A 91 -2.22 5.59 -13.07
N ARG A 92 -2.39 5.00 -11.89
CA ARG A 92 -3.68 4.52 -11.37
C ARG A 92 -4.59 5.66 -10.90
N VAL A 93 -4.10 6.90 -10.95
CA VAL A 93 -4.85 8.14 -10.75
C VAL A 93 -4.54 9.08 -11.92
N PRO A 94 -5.13 8.88 -13.12
CA PRO A 94 -4.85 9.68 -14.31
C PRO A 94 -5.43 11.11 -14.23
N ALA A 95 -5.06 11.85 -13.19
CA ALA A 95 -5.48 13.21 -12.87
C ALA A 95 -4.41 13.88 -11.99
N PRO A 96 -3.45 14.64 -12.57
CA PRO A 96 -2.35 15.23 -11.82
C PRO A 96 -2.78 16.05 -10.59
N ALA A 97 -3.89 16.78 -10.68
CA ALA A 97 -4.49 17.50 -9.55
C ALA A 97 -4.80 16.61 -8.33
N GLN A 98 -5.12 15.34 -8.57
CA GLN A 98 -5.46 14.38 -7.52
C GLN A 98 -4.23 13.74 -6.88
N TRP A 99 -3.08 13.68 -7.58
CA TRP A 99 -1.81 13.26 -6.96
C TRP A 99 -1.51 14.11 -5.74
N ARG A 100 -1.56 15.44 -5.89
CA ARG A 100 -1.38 16.38 -4.78
C ARG A 100 -2.35 16.14 -3.63
N GLY A 101 -3.62 15.87 -3.95
CA GLY A 101 -4.64 15.60 -2.93
C GLY A 101 -4.34 14.36 -2.08
N LEU A 102 -3.73 13.32 -2.67
CA LEU A 102 -3.28 12.12 -1.95
C LEU A 102 -2.02 12.40 -1.13
N LEU A 103 -1.04 13.11 -1.70
CA LEU A 103 0.19 13.53 -1.00
C LEU A 103 -0.12 14.35 0.25
N GLN A 104 -1.07 15.29 0.15
CA GLN A 104 -1.55 16.07 1.29
C GLN A 104 -2.17 15.20 2.39
N VAL A 105 -2.90 14.13 2.02
CA VAL A 105 -3.49 13.20 3.00
C VAL A 105 -2.40 12.39 3.70
N LEU A 106 -1.41 11.87 2.96
CA LEU A 106 -0.27 11.17 3.55
C LEU A 106 0.47 12.10 4.52
N ARG A 107 0.84 13.31 4.08
CA ARG A 107 1.52 14.29 4.93
C ARG A 107 0.74 14.61 6.19
N ALA A 108 -0.57 14.86 6.05
CA ALA A 108 -1.46 15.15 7.18
C ALA A 108 -1.62 13.96 8.16
N ALA A 109 -1.50 12.72 7.67
CA ALA A 109 -1.53 11.51 8.47
C ALA A 109 -0.19 11.17 9.15
N GLY A 110 0.83 12.03 8.99
CA GLY A 110 2.12 11.89 9.66
C GLY A 110 3.20 11.18 8.84
N PHE A 111 2.89 10.79 7.59
CA PHE A 111 3.90 10.32 6.65
C PHE A 111 4.89 11.44 6.32
N ASN A 112 6.15 11.05 6.16
CA ASN A 112 7.23 11.95 5.74
C ASN A 112 7.90 11.48 4.44
N ALA A 113 7.49 10.33 3.92
CA ALA A 113 7.92 9.82 2.63
C ALA A 113 6.74 9.27 1.82
N VAL A 114 6.94 9.17 0.51
CA VAL A 114 6.06 8.48 -0.44
C VAL A 114 6.94 7.62 -1.34
N SER A 115 6.44 6.44 -1.69
CA SER A 115 7.11 5.54 -2.63
C SER A 115 6.34 5.49 -3.95
N PHE A 116 7.10 5.55 -5.05
CA PHE A 116 6.57 5.54 -6.40
C PHE A 116 7.26 4.46 -7.24
N TYR A 117 6.47 3.53 -7.77
CA TYR A 117 6.81 2.85 -9.01
C TYR A 117 6.65 3.76 -10.24
N PHE A 118 7.27 3.33 -11.35
CA PHE A 118 7.15 3.98 -12.66
C PHE A 118 6.90 2.95 -13.77
N PHE A 119 5.79 3.11 -14.51
CA PHE A 119 5.35 2.13 -15.50
C PHE A 119 6.00 2.37 -16.87
N TRP A 120 7.18 1.82 -17.15
CA TRP A 120 7.90 1.97 -18.43
C TRP A 120 7.00 1.74 -19.66
N GLY A 121 6.20 0.67 -19.69
CA GLY A 121 5.29 0.37 -20.80
C GLY A 121 4.26 1.47 -21.10
N LEU A 122 3.91 2.30 -20.11
CA LEU A 122 3.07 3.48 -20.29
C LEU A 122 3.80 4.63 -21.00
N HIS A 123 5.12 4.73 -20.81
CA HIS A 123 5.98 5.79 -21.35
C HIS A 123 6.57 5.46 -22.73
N GLN A 124 6.55 4.20 -23.15
CA GLN A 124 7.10 3.78 -24.45
C GLN A 124 6.31 2.60 -25.04
N SER A 125 5.50 2.86 -26.05
CA SER A 125 4.63 1.85 -26.68
C SER A 125 5.30 1.04 -27.80
N GLU A 126 6.42 1.51 -28.34
CA GLU A 126 7.11 0.90 -29.50
C GLU A 126 8.62 0.81 -29.26
N GLN A 127 9.24 -0.27 -29.77
CA GLN A 127 10.68 -0.48 -29.67
C GLN A 127 11.46 0.67 -30.31
N GLY A 128 12.38 1.28 -29.54
CA GLY A 128 13.18 2.41 -30.00
C GLY A 128 12.39 3.71 -30.24
N GLY A 129 11.09 3.74 -29.88
CA GLY A 129 10.28 4.94 -29.89
C GLY A 129 10.69 5.92 -28.79
N PRO A 130 10.29 7.20 -28.88
CA PRO A 130 10.56 8.18 -27.84
C PRO A 130 9.81 7.86 -26.54
N PHE A 131 10.40 8.22 -25.40
CA PHE A 131 9.71 8.24 -24.13
C PHE A 131 8.78 9.46 -24.03
N ASP A 132 7.56 9.27 -23.55
CA ASP A 132 6.58 10.33 -23.33
C ASP A 132 6.35 10.57 -21.83
N PHE A 133 6.64 11.79 -21.38
CA PHE A 133 6.47 12.26 -20.01
C PHE A 133 5.47 13.43 -19.93
N SER A 134 4.44 13.43 -20.77
CA SER A 134 3.41 14.49 -20.80
C SER A 134 2.07 14.06 -20.18
N GLY A 135 1.28 15.03 -19.74
CA GLY A 135 -0.07 14.79 -19.23
C GLY A 135 -0.06 13.89 -17.98
N ILE A 136 -0.77 12.75 -18.04
CA ILE A 136 -0.83 11.78 -16.92
C ILE A 136 0.49 11.02 -16.70
N ARG A 137 1.48 11.23 -17.58
CA ARG A 137 2.83 10.66 -17.55
C ARG A 137 3.88 11.68 -17.10
N ASP A 138 3.47 12.85 -16.62
CA ASP A 138 4.40 13.90 -16.18
C ASP A 138 5.02 13.59 -14.81
N LEU A 139 6.18 12.92 -14.87
CA LEU A 139 6.94 12.51 -13.69
C LEU A 139 7.69 13.68 -13.03
N ASP A 140 8.06 14.72 -13.79
CA ASP A 140 8.73 15.91 -13.25
C ASP A 140 7.76 16.68 -12.35
N LEU A 141 6.52 16.85 -12.82
CA LEU A 141 5.44 17.41 -12.02
C LEU A 141 5.14 16.56 -10.79
N LEU A 142 5.07 15.23 -10.92
CA LEU A 142 4.81 14.33 -9.79
C LEU A 142 5.84 14.51 -8.66
N LEU A 143 7.13 14.50 -9.01
CA LEU A 143 8.22 14.67 -8.03
C LEU A 143 8.23 16.08 -7.43
N THR A 144 7.99 17.10 -8.25
CA THR A 144 7.81 18.49 -7.77
C THR A 144 6.66 18.58 -6.75
N MET A 145 5.54 17.89 -6.99
CA MET A 145 4.41 17.88 -6.06
C MET A 145 4.78 17.22 -4.71
N ALA A 146 5.55 16.14 -4.72
CA ALA A 146 6.00 15.50 -3.49
C ALA A 146 6.93 16.43 -2.68
N GLU A 147 7.85 17.11 -3.35
CA GLU A 147 8.71 18.14 -2.76
C GLU A 147 7.90 19.27 -2.10
N GLU A 148 6.96 19.85 -2.83
CA GLU A 148 6.14 20.98 -2.36
C GLU A 148 5.22 20.62 -1.19
N GLU A 149 4.78 19.36 -1.09
CA GLU A 149 3.94 18.88 0.01
C GLU A 149 4.76 18.31 1.19
N GLY A 150 6.10 18.40 1.13
CA GLY A 150 6.97 18.07 2.26
C GLY A 150 7.17 16.57 2.48
N LEU A 151 7.23 15.79 1.40
CA LEU A 151 7.45 14.34 1.42
C LEU A 151 8.75 13.98 0.69
N TYR A 152 9.59 13.19 1.36
CA TYR A 152 10.69 12.48 0.69
C TYR A 152 10.13 11.48 -0.33
N VAL A 153 10.88 11.24 -1.39
CA VAL A 153 10.53 10.24 -2.40
C VAL A 153 11.47 9.04 -2.34
N ILE A 154 10.88 7.85 -2.27
CA ILE A 154 11.53 6.56 -2.55
C ILE A 154 11.22 6.22 -4.01
N ALA A 155 12.21 6.40 -4.89
CA ALA A 155 12.00 6.23 -6.33
C ALA A 155 12.26 4.77 -6.74
N ARG A 156 11.28 4.10 -7.37
CA ARG A 156 11.38 2.69 -7.77
C ARG A 156 11.12 2.51 -9.27
N PRO A 157 12.04 2.93 -10.16
CA PRO A 157 11.78 2.95 -11.60
C PRO A 157 11.97 1.62 -12.33
N GLY A 158 12.33 0.55 -11.62
CA GLY A 158 12.49 -0.77 -12.21
C GLY A 158 13.88 -0.99 -12.81
N PRO A 159 14.02 -1.59 -14.02
CA PRO A 159 13.07 -1.52 -15.15
C PRO A 159 11.80 -2.38 -15.04
N TYR A 160 11.88 -3.50 -14.31
CA TYR A 160 10.73 -4.32 -13.95
C TYR A 160 10.22 -3.89 -12.56
N VAL A 161 8.90 -3.79 -12.36
CA VAL A 161 8.29 -3.31 -11.11
C VAL A 161 7.19 -4.22 -10.57
N ASN A 162 6.85 -5.32 -11.26
CA ASN A 162 5.73 -6.20 -10.92
C ASN A 162 4.37 -5.47 -10.81
N ALA A 163 4.04 -4.93 -9.64
CA ALA A 163 2.92 -4.01 -9.35
C ALA A 163 1.52 -4.44 -9.82
N GLU A 164 1.32 -5.72 -10.13
CA GLU A 164 0.08 -6.26 -10.68
C GLU A 164 -0.39 -5.57 -11.99
N ILE A 165 0.56 -5.12 -12.80
CA ILE A 165 0.31 -4.45 -14.10
C ILE A 165 0.77 -5.30 -15.28
N SER A 166 0.24 -5.01 -16.48
CA SER A 166 0.60 -5.66 -17.74
C SER A 166 2.14 -5.68 -17.90
N MET A 167 2.69 -6.86 -18.20
CA MET A 167 4.14 -7.12 -18.32
C MET A 167 4.98 -6.76 -17.08
N GLY A 168 4.35 -6.58 -15.92
CA GLY A 168 5.01 -6.14 -14.69
C GLY A 168 5.75 -4.79 -14.83
N GLY A 169 5.24 -3.92 -15.70
CA GLY A 169 5.79 -2.60 -15.98
C GLY A 169 6.61 -2.48 -17.25
N LEU A 170 7.06 -3.60 -17.82
CA LEU A 170 7.83 -3.59 -19.07
C LEU A 170 6.93 -3.25 -20.28
N PRO A 171 7.49 -2.71 -21.37
CA PRO A 171 6.72 -2.48 -22.59
C PRO A 171 6.17 -3.77 -23.21
N ALA A 172 4.93 -3.70 -23.69
CA ALA A 172 4.25 -4.83 -24.32
C ALA A 172 4.97 -5.40 -25.56
N TYR A 173 5.73 -4.58 -26.28
CA TYR A 173 6.52 -5.05 -27.43
C TYR A 173 7.60 -6.08 -27.03
N MET A 174 8.04 -6.10 -25.77
CA MET A 174 9.04 -7.04 -25.27
C MET A 174 8.51 -8.48 -25.15
N THR A 175 7.20 -8.70 -25.29
CA THR A 175 6.60 -10.04 -25.42
C THR A 175 7.24 -10.87 -26.54
N LYS A 176 7.85 -10.24 -27.54
CA LYS A 176 8.52 -10.90 -28.68
C LYS A 176 9.96 -11.36 -28.40
N ARG A 177 10.52 -11.09 -27.22
CA ARG A 177 11.92 -11.41 -26.88
C ARG A 177 12.05 -12.88 -26.47
N GLU A 178 12.94 -13.63 -27.13
CA GLU A 178 13.19 -15.02 -26.73
C GLU A 178 13.96 -15.10 -25.39
N ALA A 179 15.02 -14.30 -25.22
CA ALA A 179 15.82 -14.26 -23.99
C ALA A 179 15.03 -13.70 -22.80
N GLY A 180 15.33 -14.18 -21.57
CA GLY A 180 14.69 -13.70 -20.33
C GLY A 180 14.75 -12.18 -20.19
N LEU A 181 13.64 -11.54 -19.79
CA LEU A 181 13.51 -10.09 -19.85
C LEU A 181 14.38 -9.37 -18.80
N ARG A 182 14.62 -10.03 -17.67
CA ARG A 182 15.39 -9.53 -16.52
C ARG A 182 16.81 -10.07 -16.58
N SER A 183 17.53 -9.80 -17.67
CA SER A 183 18.83 -10.42 -17.96
C SER A 183 19.82 -9.53 -18.70
N THR A 184 21.06 -10.00 -18.80
CA THR A 184 22.15 -9.38 -19.56
C THR A 184 22.11 -9.67 -21.08
N ASP A 185 21.01 -10.20 -21.61
CA ASP A 185 20.82 -10.28 -23.06
C ASP A 185 21.02 -8.89 -23.69
N PRO A 186 21.85 -8.74 -24.75
CA PRO A 186 22.23 -7.42 -25.25
C PRO A 186 21.06 -6.53 -25.66
N GLU A 187 19.96 -7.10 -26.15
CA GLU A 187 18.80 -6.32 -26.59
C GLU A 187 17.92 -5.91 -25.41
N ASN A 188 17.61 -6.87 -24.52
CA ASN A 188 16.83 -6.57 -23.31
C ASN A 188 17.55 -5.56 -22.41
N LEU A 189 18.85 -5.78 -22.19
CA LEU A 189 19.67 -4.88 -21.38
C LEU A 189 19.74 -3.49 -22.02
N ALA A 190 19.93 -3.37 -23.34
CA ALA A 190 19.96 -2.06 -24.00
C ALA A 190 18.65 -1.28 -23.82
N ASP A 191 17.50 -1.94 -23.95
CA ASP A 191 16.20 -1.31 -23.74
C ASP A 191 16.02 -0.89 -22.26
N SER A 192 16.39 -1.77 -21.31
CA SER A 192 16.41 -1.46 -19.87
C SER A 192 17.27 -0.25 -19.53
N LEU A 193 18.50 -0.19 -20.05
CA LEU A 193 19.40 0.94 -19.83
C LEU A 193 18.86 2.23 -20.46
N ALA A 194 18.22 2.15 -21.63
CA ALA A 194 17.61 3.31 -22.29
C ALA A 194 16.44 3.89 -21.46
N TRP A 195 15.59 3.03 -20.88
CA TRP A 195 14.55 3.47 -19.95
C TRP A 195 15.15 4.17 -18.73
N LEU A 196 16.12 3.52 -18.06
CA LEU A 196 16.77 4.10 -16.89
C LEU A 196 17.45 5.43 -17.21
N SER A 197 18.10 5.57 -18.37
CA SER A 197 18.64 6.87 -18.80
C SER A 197 17.56 7.94 -18.91
N ALA A 198 16.42 7.64 -19.55
CA ALA A 198 15.36 8.62 -19.78
C ALA A 198 14.69 9.07 -18.48
N ILE A 199 14.37 8.14 -17.58
CA ILE A 199 13.77 8.50 -16.30
C ILE A 199 14.77 9.16 -15.34
N ASN A 200 16.05 8.77 -15.37
CA ASN A 200 17.08 9.37 -14.52
C ASN A 200 17.39 10.82 -14.93
N GLU A 201 17.17 11.22 -16.20
CA GLU A 201 17.21 12.65 -16.58
C GLU A 201 16.16 13.49 -15.83
N ILE A 202 15.06 12.88 -15.37
CA ILE A 202 14.05 13.52 -14.54
C ILE A 202 14.46 13.38 -13.08
N ILE A 203 14.62 12.16 -12.57
CA ILE A 203 14.91 11.89 -11.14
C ILE A 203 16.16 12.64 -10.67
N ALA A 204 17.20 12.75 -11.49
CA ALA A 204 18.43 13.44 -11.12
C ALA A 204 18.20 14.92 -10.77
N LYS A 205 17.14 15.56 -11.28
CA LYS A 205 16.81 16.96 -10.94
C LYS A 205 16.15 17.11 -9.57
N HIS A 206 15.68 16.02 -8.99
CA HIS A 206 14.84 16.02 -7.78
C HIS A 206 15.55 15.40 -6.57
N GLN A 207 16.87 15.27 -6.60
CA GLN A 207 17.59 14.58 -5.53
C GLN A 207 17.84 15.48 -4.32
N VAL A 208 17.77 14.89 -3.14
CA VAL A 208 18.13 15.58 -1.90
C VAL A 208 19.64 15.90 -1.87
N THR A 209 20.46 15.09 -2.55
CA THR A 209 21.93 15.15 -2.49
C THR A 209 22.57 16.27 -3.31
N ASP A 210 21.85 16.87 -4.26
CA ASP A 210 22.31 18.02 -5.03
C ASP A 210 21.48 19.29 -4.79
N GLY A 211 20.46 19.18 -3.92
CA GLY A 211 19.53 20.25 -3.60
C GLY A 211 18.49 20.49 -4.67
N GLY A 212 18.29 19.53 -5.57
CA GLY A 212 17.32 19.58 -6.64
C GLY A 212 15.89 19.25 -6.21
N GLY A 213 15.70 18.42 -5.18
CA GLY A 213 14.36 18.07 -4.68
C GLY A 213 14.36 17.02 -3.56
N SER A 214 13.26 16.28 -3.42
CA SER A 214 13.00 15.41 -2.27
C SER A 214 13.25 13.91 -2.47
N VAL A 215 13.80 13.46 -3.60
CA VAL A 215 14.22 12.06 -3.81
C VAL A 215 15.32 11.72 -2.82
N LEU A 216 15.03 10.79 -1.91
CA LEU A 216 15.87 10.40 -0.77
C LEU A 216 16.70 9.15 -1.08
N MET A 217 16.13 8.21 -1.83
CA MET A 217 16.73 6.92 -2.16
C MET A 217 16.09 6.32 -3.40
N TYR A 218 16.77 5.33 -3.99
CA TYR A 218 16.41 4.77 -5.29
C TYR A 218 16.51 3.24 -5.27
N GLN A 219 15.44 2.55 -5.66
CA GLN A 219 15.42 1.10 -5.83
C GLN A 219 15.87 0.73 -7.24
N VAL A 220 16.84 -0.18 -7.34
CA VAL A 220 17.26 -0.81 -8.60
C VAL A 220 16.55 -2.15 -8.72
N GLU A 221 15.85 -2.36 -9.84
CA GLU A 221 15.08 -3.60 -10.07
C GLU A 221 13.93 -3.77 -9.05
N ASN A 222 13.27 -4.94 -9.04
CA ASN A 222 12.19 -5.27 -8.12
C ASN A 222 12.07 -6.78 -7.87
N GLU A 223 12.24 -7.23 -6.62
CA GLU A 223 12.01 -8.62 -6.21
C GLU A 223 12.68 -9.63 -7.15
N LEU A 224 14.01 -9.55 -7.28
CA LEU A 224 14.77 -10.50 -8.07
C LEU A 224 14.86 -11.83 -7.31
N ILE A 225 14.05 -12.80 -7.68
CA ILE A 225 13.77 -13.99 -6.85
C ILE A 225 14.95 -14.98 -6.71
N ALA A 226 15.99 -14.84 -7.53
CA ALA A 226 17.13 -15.76 -7.55
C ALA A 226 18.46 -15.01 -7.64
N GLU A 227 19.34 -15.25 -6.66
CA GLU A 227 20.72 -14.80 -6.68
C GLU A 227 21.62 -15.86 -7.33
N ASP A 228 21.98 -15.60 -8.58
CA ASP A 228 22.95 -16.39 -9.35
C ASP A 228 23.92 -15.46 -10.10
N PRO A 229 25.03 -15.97 -10.68
CA PRO A 229 26.00 -15.10 -11.35
C PRO A 229 25.42 -14.22 -12.47
N ALA A 230 24.40 -14.69 -13.20
CA ALA A 230 23.78 -13.93 -14.29
C ALA A 230 22.87 -12.82 -13.75
N ARG A 231 22.05 -13.11 -12.72
CA ARG A 231 21.22 -12.09 -12.05
C ARG A 231 22.07 -11.06 -11.31
N SER A 232 23.15 -11.50 -10.68
CA SER A 232 24.14 -10.61 -10.03
C SER A 232 24.80 -9.67 -11.04
N GLU A 233 25.20 -10.20 -12.21
CA GLU A 233 25.76 -9.38 -13.28
C GLU A 233 24.73 -8.38 -13.83
N PHE A 234 23.48 -8.80 -13.99
CA PHE A 234 22.39 -7.93 -14.42
C PHE A 234 22.17 -6.78 -13.43
N LEU A 235 21.94 -7.09 -12.15
CA LEU A 235 21.71 -6.11 -11.09
C LEU A 235 22.87 -5.12 -10.97
N ARG A 236 24.12 -5.62 -10.95
CA ARG A 236 25.34 -4.78 -10.93
C ARG A 236 25.41 -3.84 -12.13
N THR A 237 25.06 -4.34 -13.32
CA THR A 237 25.08 -3.52 -14.54
C THR A 237 24.03 -2.42 -14.51
N LEU A 238 22.84 -2.70 -13.97
CA LEU A 238 21.80 -1.69 -13.75
C LEU A 238 22.27 -0.64 -12.73
N ALA A 239 22.81 -1.07 -11.58
CA ALA A 239 23.30 -0.18 -10.53
C ALA A 239 24.43 0.74 -11.02
N ASP A 240 25.41 0.19 -11.76
CA ASP A 240 26.46 0.95 -12.43
C ASP A 240 25.88 2.01 -13.36
N HIS A 241 24.90 1.63 -14.19
CA HIS A 241 24.27 2.55 -15.13
C HIS A 241 23.51 3.65 -14.41
N VAL A 242 22.70 3.31 -13.40
CA VAL A 242 21.97 4.28 -12.55
C VAL A 242 22.93 5.33 -11.98
N ARG A 243 24.06 4.91 -11.40
CA ARG A 243 25.11 5.82 -10.91
C ARG A 243 25.67 6.71 -12.02
N THR A 244 26.04 6.13 -13.16
CA THR A 244 26.64 6.92 -14.27
C THR A 244 25.68 7.89 -14.94
N THR A 245 24.37 7.69 -14.78
CA THR A 245 23.31 8.59 -15.30
C THR A 245 22.91 9.70 -14.32
N GLY A 246 23.66 9.90 -13.24
CA GLY A 246 23.54 11.07 -12.37
C GLY A 246 22.79 10.85 -11.06
N ILE A 247 22.42 9.61 -10.73
CA ILE A 247 21.79 9.28 -9.44
C ILE A 247 22.86 9.17 -8.36
N THR A 248 22.76 10.01 -7.34
CA THR A 248 23.71 10.17 -6.23
C THR A 248 23.13 9.82 -4.86
N VAL A 249 21.80 9.66 -4.75
CA VAL A 249 21.15 9.13 -3.54
C VAL A 249 21.46 7.65 -3.33
N PRO A 250 21.33 7.10 -2.10
CA PRO A 250 21.57 5.68 -1.84
C PRO A 250 20.71 4.74 -2.72
N LEU A 251 21.33 3.66 -3.18
CA LEU A 251 20.74 2.59 -3.97
C LEU A 251 20.50 1.35 -3.13
N PHE A 252 19.36 0.71 -3.37
CA PHE A 252 19.01 -0.56 -2.77
C PHE A 252 18.23 -1.41 -3.77
N HIS A 253 18.00 -2.67 -3.41
CA HIS A 253 16.99 -3.53 -4.04
C HIS A 253 16.03 -4.02 -2.94
N ASN A 254 14.85 -4.50 -3.31
CA ASN A 254 13.94 -5.16 -2.39
C ASN A 254 13.96 -6.68 -2.61
N ASP A 255 14.46 -7.43 -1.63
CA ASP A 255 14.25 -8.88 -1.58
C ASP A 255 12.76 -9.18 -1.35
N TYR A 256 12.18 -10.15 -2.05
CA TYR A 256 10.73 -10.42 -2.00
C TYR A 256 10.25 -10.95 -0.64
N ASN A 257 11.19 -11.35 0.22
CA ASN A 257 10.99 -11.63 1.62
C ASN A 257 12.28 -11.35 2.40
N LEU A 258 12.27 -11.50 3.73
CA LEU A 258 13.50 -11.48 4.53
C LEU A 258 14.34 -12.75 4.27
N GLY A 259 15.00 -12.81 3.11
CA GLY A 259 15.72 -13.99 2.63
C GLY A 259 17.23 -13.80 2.49
N GLY A 260 17.71 -12.56 2.49
CA GLY A 260 19.14 -12.24 2.38
C GLY A 260 19.69 -12.31 0.96
N ARG A 261 18.83 -12.30 -0.07
CA ARG A 261 19.28 -12.27 -1.47
C ARG A 261 19.91 -10.92 -1.77
N PHE A 262 21.06 -10.96 -2.41
CA PHE A 262 21.85 -9.77 -2.74
C PHE A 262 22.18 -8.90 -1.51
N ALA A 263 22.31 -9.53 -0.33
CA ALA A 263 22.69 -8.83 0.90
C ALA A 263 24.18 -8.41 0.93
N ASP A 264 25.03 -9.03 0.10
CA ASP A 264 26.37 -8.51 -0.20
C ASP A 264 26.27 -7.29 -1.13
N VAL A 265 25.87 -6.17 -0.56
CA VAL A 265 25.56 -4.94 -1.30
C VAL A 265 26.78 -4.40 -2.06
N GLU A 266 27.99 -4.58 -1.53
CA GLU A 266 29.23 -4.19 -2.21
C GLU A 266 29.42 -5.01 -3.49
N ALA A 267 29.18 -6.33 -3.46
CA ALA A 267 29.29 -7.18 -4.64
C ALA A 267 28.29 -6.81 -5.75
N HIS A 268 27.15 -6.24 -5.39
CA HIS A 268 26.08 -5.85 -6.31
C HIS A 268 26.04 -4.35 -6.62
N HIS A 269 27.00 -3.58 -6.11
CA HIS A 269 27.12 -2.13 -6.27
C HIS A 269 25.90 -1.34 -5.74
N LEU A 270 25.30 -1.85 -4.67
CA LEU A 270 24.23 -1.23 -3.89
C LEU A 270 24.81 -0.67 -2.57
N ASP A 271 24.02 0.12 -1.85
CA ASP A 271 24.46 0.77 -0.62
C ASP A 271 23.96 0.08 0.65
N PHE A 272 22.75 -0.48 0.65
CA PHE A 272 22.20 -1.22 1.79
C PHE A 272 21.17 -2.27 1.37
N TYR A 273 20.95 -3.26 2.25
CA TYR A 273 19.97 -4.33 2.06
C TYR A 273 18.59 -3.94 2.59
N ALA A 274 17.55 -4.22 1.81
CA ALA A 274 16.15 -4.03 2.16
C ALA A 274 15.29 -5.18 1.62
N TYR A 275 14.07 -5.32 2.14
CA TYR A 275 13.22 -6.47 1.85
C TYR A 275 11.73 -6.14 2.01
N ASP A 276 10.89 -6.97 1.40
CA ASP A 276 9.44 -6.89 1.47
C ASP A 276 8.88 -7.84 2.53
N HIS A 277 7.73 -7.50 3.10
CA HIS A 277 7.07 -8.36 4.08
C HIS A 277 5.55 -8.26 4.04
N TYR A 278 4.95 -9.36 3.56
CA TYR A 278 3.51 -9.59 3.51
C TYR A 278 3.09 -10.71 4.48
N PRO A 279 3.08 -10.44 5.81
CA PRO A 279 2.98 -11.49 6.82
C PRO A 279 1.70 -12.33 6.74
N LEU A 280 0.59 -11.79 6.22
CA LEU A 280 -0.67 -12.54 6.10
C LEU A 280 -0.81 -13.28 4.76
N GLY A 281 0.02 -12.97 3.76
CA GLY A 281 -0.20 -13.38 2.36
C GLY A 281 -1.37 -12.62 1.70
N PHE A 282 -1.83 -13.09 0.54
CA PHE A 282 -2.78 -12.35 -0.32
C PHE A 282 -4.16 -13.01 -0.52
N ASN A 283 -4.35 -14.25 -0.06
CA ASN A 283 -5.64 -14.92 -0.19
C ASN A 283 -6.60 -14.47 0.92
N ALA A 284 -7.32 -13.37 0.69
CA ALA A 284 -8.22 -12.78 1.69
C ALA A 284 -9.48 -13.62 2.01
N ALA A 285 -9.71 -14.73 1.30
CA ALA A 285 -10.72 -15.73 1.67
C ALA A 285 -10.15 -16.84 2.58
N GLY A 286 -8.83 -16.91 2.73
CA GLY A 286 -8.15 -17.90 3.56
C GLY A 286 -7.98 -17.48 5.02
N ALA A 287 -7.33 -18.34 5.79
CA ALA A 287 -6.91 -18.02 7.15
C ALA A 287 -5.74 -17.01 7.14
N ARG A 288 -5.66 -16.18 8.17
CA ARG A 288 -4.52 -15.30 8.42
C ARG A 288 -3.34 -16.11 8.94
N ALA A 289 -2.14 -15.88 8.43
CA ALA A 289 -0.92 -16.36 9.06
C ALA A 289 -0.62 -15.57 10.35
N VAL A 290 0.22 -16.13 11.22
CA VAL A 290 0.66 -15.46 12.46
C VAL A 290 1.81 -14.50 12.15
N ILE A 291 1.79 -13.32 12.76
CA ILE A 291 2.84 -12.32 12.63
C ILE A 291 4.10 -12.79 13.40
N GLY A 292 5.19 -13.03 12.67
CA GLY A 292 6.50 -13.39 13.25
C GLY A 292 7.36 -12.19 13.63
N GLU A 293 8.51 -12.45 14.27
CA GLU A 293 9.57 -11.47 14.60
C GLU A 293 10.61 -11.39 13.46
N SER A 294 11.38 -10.29 13.38
CA SER A 294 12.32 -10.07 12.25
C SER A 294 13.64 -9.41 12.63
N GLU A 295 13.80 -8.87 13.85
CA GLU A 295 15.03 -8.17 14.20
C GLU A 295 16.24 -9.10 14.17
N ALA A 296 16.19 -10.23 14.87
CA ALA A 296 17.29 -11.20 14.93
C ALA A 296 17.75 -11.65 13.53
N GLN A 297 16.82 -12.16 12.72
CA GLN A 297 17.11 -12.60 11.35
C GLN A 297 17.67 -11.47 10.48
N TYR A 298 17.14 -10.25 10.62
CA TYR A 298 17.68 -9.11 9.88
C TYR A 298 19.11 -8.76 10.30
N ARG A 299 19.44 -8.84 11.59
CA ARG A 299 20.80 -8.56 12.08
C ARG A 299 21.82 -9.60 11.65
N GLU A 300 21.40 -10.84 11.42
CA GLU A 300 22.26 -11.87 10.80
C GLU A 300 22.58 -11.55 9.34
N ILE A 301 21.60 -11.03 8.59
CA ILE A 301 21.74 -10.70 7.17
C ILE A 301 22.50 -9.38 6.97
N SER A 302 22.11 -8.35 7.71
CA SER A 302 22.63 -6.99 7.54
C SER A 302 22.80 -6.30 8.91
N PRO A 303 23.91 -6.56 9.62
CA PRO A 303 24.12 -6.09 10.98
C PRO A 303 24.24 -4.56 11.08
N ASP A 304 24.85 -3.93 10.07
CA ASP A 304 25.32 -2.54 10.12
C ASP A 304 24.41 -1.53 9.37
N SER A 305 23.22 -1.97 8.94
CA SER A 305 22.25 -1.11 8.24
C SER A 305 20.91 -1.03 8.98
N PRO A 306 20.10 0.01 8.71
CA PRO A 306 18.80 0.14 9.35
C PRO A 306 17.80 -0.82 8.70
N GLN A 307 16.97 -1.48 9.50
CA GLN A 307 15.93 -2.37 8.98
C GLN A 307 14.90 -1.59 8.19
N PHE A 308 14.85 -1.85 6.88
CA PHE A 308 13.92 -1.23 5.95
C PHE A 308 13.01 -2.27 5.30
N ILE A 309 11.71 -2.17 5.59
CA ILE A 309 10.66 -2.93 4.90
C ILE A 309 10.12 -2.09 3.73
N THR A 310 10.57 -2.41 2.52
CA THR A 310 10.29 -1.66 1.27
C THR A 310 8.86 -1.80 0.78
N GLU A 311 8.26 -2.96 1.00
CA GLU A 311 6.82 -3.18 0.87
C GLU A 311 6.27 -3.86 2.11
N SER A 312 5.54 -3.09 2.91
CA SER A 312 4.90 -3.51 4.14
C SER A 312 3.41 -3.65 3.90
N GLN A 313 2.81 -4.78 4.28
CA GLN A 313 1.43 -5.10 3.94
C GLN A 313 0.42 -4.02 4.39
N GLY A 314 -0.14 -3.29 3.42
CA GLY A 314 -1.25 -2.35 3.58
C GLY A 314 -2.60 -2.89 3.12
N GLY A 315 -2.62 -4.07 2.50
CA GLY A 315 -3.80 -4.68 1.89
C GLY A 315 -3.49 -5.99 1.16
N ALA A 316 -4.33 -6.36 0.18
CA ALA A 316 -4.10 -7.49 -0.72
C ALA A 316 -4.73 -7.25 -2.10
N PHE A 317 -4.06 -7.72 -3.16
CA PHE A 317 -4.64 -7.72 -4.50
C PHE A 317 -5.79 -8.73 -4.61
N THR A 318 -6.68 -8.55 -5.58
CA THR A 318 -7.79 -9.48 -5.84
C THR A 318 -7.78 -9.94 -7.30
N PRO A 319 -7.57 -11.24 -7.58
CA PRO A 319 -7.56 -11.75 -8.95
C PRO A 319 -8.97 -11.95 -9.54
N TRP A 320 -9.04 -12.09 -10.86
CA TRP A 320 -10.28 -12.45 -11.56
C TRP A 320 -10.88 -13.76 -11.04
N GLY A 321 -12.21 -13.77 -10.85
CA GLY A 321 -12.91 -14.96 -10.40
C GLY A 321 -12.74 -15.30 -8.93
N ALA A 322 -12.04 -14.47 -8.14
CA ALA A 322 -11.86 -14.69 -6.71
C ALA A 322 -13.20 -14.82 -5.95
N GLN A 323 -13.18 -15.55 -4.84
CA GLN A 323 -14.31 -15.66 -3.91
C GLN A 323 -14.39 -14.46 -2.93
N PHE A 324 -13.48 -13.51 -3.09
CA PHE A 324 -13.35 -12.31 -2.27
C PHE A 324 -13.18 -11.09 -3.18
N ASP A 325 -13.38 -9.90 -2.61
CA ASP A 325 -13.20 -8.60 -3.26
C ASP A 325 -12.34 -7.67 -2.38
N ALA A 326 -12.23 -6.41 -2.78
CA ALA A 326 -11.47 -5.41 -2.02
C ALA A 326 -12.04 -5.17 -0.60
N THR A 327 -13.35 -5.30 -0.39
CA THR A 327 -13.96 -5.22 0.94
C THR A 327 -13.43 -6.33 1.82
N LYS A 328 -13.36 -7.56 1.28
CA LYS A 328 -12.81 -8.69 2.02
C LYS A 328 -11.29 -8.57 2.23
N ALA A 329 -10.55 -7.98 1.28
CA ALA A 329 -9.14 -7.66 1.47
C ALA A 329 -8.92 -6.62 2.59
N TYR A 330 -9.80 -5.62 2.70
CA TYR A 330 -9.81 -4.68 3.83
C TYR A 330 -10.07 -5.40 5.16
N GLU A 331 -11.08 -6.28 5.20
CA GLU A 331 -11.34 -7.11 6.38
C GLU A 331 -10.19 -8.04 6.72
N PHE A 332 -9.45 -8.54 5.72
CA PHE A 332 -8.32 -9.45 5.94
C PHE A 332 -7.12 -8.73 6.57
N THR A 333 -6.91 -7.46 6.21
CA THR A 333 -5.82 -6.59 6.70
C THR A 333 -6.37 -5.44 7.54
N ASP A 334 -7.30 -5.75 8.45
CA ASP A 334 -8.13 -4.79 9.19
C ASP A 334 -7.32 -3.76 10.03
N PRO A 335 -8.00 -2.76 10.65
CA PRO A 335 -7.32 -1.78 11.51
C PRO A 335 -6.58 -2.40 12.70
N ALA A 336 -7.01 -3.56 13.20
CA ALA A 336 -6.38 -4.24 14.32
C ALA A 336 -5.03 -4.86 13.91
N PHE A 337 -5.00 -5.57 12.77
CA PHE A 337 -3.77 -6.00 12.11
C PHE A 337 -2.85 -4.82 11.84
N THR A 338 -3.38 -3.73 11.27
CA THR A 338 -2.58 -2.53 10.95
C THR A 338 -1.88 -1.97 12.19
N ARG A 339 -2.55 -1.98 13.35
CA ARG A 339 -1.97 -1.51 14.62
C ARG A 339 -0.92 -2.47 15.15
N GLN A 340 -1.24 -3.76 15.20
CA GLN A 340 -0.27 -4.79 15.61
C GLN A 340 0.98 -4.73 14.75
N TRP A 341 0.81 -4.60 13.43
CA TRP A 341 1.90 -4.54 12.48
C TRP A 341 2.80 -3.32 12.66
N GLY A 342 2.21 -2.13 12.82
CA GLY A 342 2.97 -0.91 13.10
C GLY A 342 3.72 -0.98 14.44
N VAL A 343 3.05 -1.41 15.51
CA VAL A 343 3.65 -1.52 16.85
C VAL A 343 4.75 -2.58 16.90
N ARG A 344 4.52 -3.74 16.27
CA ARG A 344 5.51 -4.82 16.14
C ARG A 344 6.73 -4.36 15.34
N ASN A 345 6.55 -3.59 14.26
CA ASN A 345 7.66 -3.04 13.48
C ASN A 345 8.54 -2.13 14.34
N LEU A 346 7.94 -1.21 15.10
CA LEU A 346 8.71 -0.37 16.03
C LEU A 346 9.40 -1.21 17.13
N GLY A 347 8.73 -2.24 17.67
CA GLY A 347 9.29 -3.17 18.66
C GLY A 347 10.50 -3.95 18.15
N ASN A 348 10.51 -4.32 16.87
CA ASN A 348 11.61 -5.02 16.18
C ASN A 348 12.69 -4.07 15.64
N GLY A 349 12.63 -2.76 15.94
CA GLY A 349 13.65 -1.82 15.47
C GLY A 349 13.57 -1.45 13.99
N VAL A 350 12.41 -1.66 13.35
CA VAL A 350 12.15 -1.18 11.99
C VAL A 350 11.96 0.34 12.03
N THR A 351 12.94 1.07 11.51
CA THR A 351 12.96 2.54 11.47
C THR A 351 12.65 3.09 10.07
N ALA A 352 12.50 2.22 9.08
CA ALA A 352 12.03 2.56 7.75
C ALA A 352 11.01 1.52 7.29
N PHE A 353 9.79 1.94 6.95
CA PHE A 353 8.86 1.04 6.25
C PHE A 353 7.82 1.79 5.42
N ASN A 354 7.40 1.14 4.33
CA ASN A 354 6.49 1.69 3.33
C ASN A 354 5.22 0.83 3.20
N TYR A 355 4.04 1.38 3.53
CA TYR A 355 2.78 0.65 3.37
C TYR A 355 2.42 0.47 1.89
N TYR A 356 2.51 -0.76 1.41
CA TYR A 356 2.07 -1.17 0.08
C TYR A 356 0.70 -1.86 0.18
N MET A 357 -0.42 -1.25 -0.22
CA MET A 357 -0.60 0.13 -0.70
C MET A 357 -1.14 1.06 0.40
N ALA A 358 -0.74 2.33 0.37
CA ALA A 358 -1.46 3.38 1.08
C ALA A 358 -2.70 3.83 0.29
N PHE A 359 -2.55 3.93 -1.03
CA PHE A 359 -3.63 4.10 -2.00
C PHE A 359 -3.32 3.27 -3.25
N GLY A 360 -4.23 2.37 -3.63
CA GLY A 360 -4.01 1.51 -4.79
C GLY A 360 -4.48 2.12 -6.13
N GLY A 361 -5.75 2.53 -6.22
CA GLY A 361 -6.32 3.18 -7.41
C GLY A 361 -6.93 2.23 -8.44
N THR A 362 -6.94 2.61 -9.72
CA THR A 362 -7.65 1.88 -10.79
C THR A 362 -6.68 1.41 -11.88
N ASN A 363 -6.73 0.11 -12.22
CA ASN A 363 -6.18 -0.45 -13.45
C ASN A 363 -7.08 -0.08 -14.63
N TRP A 364 -7.11 1.20 -15.00
CA TRP A 364 -7.90 1.67 -16.14
C TRP A 364 -7.35 1.10 -17.46
N GLY A 365 -8.20 1.00 -18.47
CA GLY A 365 -7.81 0.30 -19.70
C GLY A 365 -7.41 -1.16 -19.42
N TRP A 366 -6.43 -1.61 -20.18
CA TRP A 366 -5.81 -2.93 -20.08
C TRP A 366 -4.47 -2.84 -19.31
N THR A 367 -4.33 -1.88 -18.40
CA THR A 367 -3.06 -1.67 -17.65
C THR A 367 -2.81 -2.72 -16.58
N GLY A 368 -3.86 -3.38 -16.05
CA GLY A 368 -3.73 -4.43 -15.04
C GLY A 368 -3.27 -5.76 -15.63
N SER A 369 -2.58 -6.58 -14.82
CA SER A 369 -2.23 -7.94 -15.22
C SER A 369 -3.39 -8.91 -14.94
N PRO A 370 -3.81 -9.75 -15.90
CA PRO A 370 -4.85 -10.74 -15.64
C PRO A 370 -4.39 -11.79 -14.62
N SER A 371 -3.09 -11.99 -14.42
CA SER A 371 -2.53 -12.90 -13.43
C SER A 371 -2.47 -12.34 -12.01
N SER A 372 -3.10 -11.20 -11.70
CA SER A 372 -3.10 -10.72 -10.31
C SER A 372 -4.15 -9.66 -10.00
N GLY A 373 -4.87 -9.15 -11.00
CA GLY A 373 -5.92 -8.18 -10.75
C GLY A 373 -6.95 -8.06 -11.86
N PHE A 374 -8.05 -7.39 -11.52
CA PHE A 374 -9.03 -6.85 -12.46
C PHE A 374 -8.95 -5.32 -12.45
N THR A 375 -9.98 -4.62 -12.93
CA THR A 375 -9.99 -3.15 -13.02
C THR A 375 -9.72 -2.45 -11.68
N SER A 376 -10.42 -2.83 -10.61
CA SER A 376 -10.13 -2.24 -9.30
C SER A 376 -8.74 -2.66 -8.81
N TYR A 377 -7.99 -1.68 -8.33
CA TYR A 377 -6.83 -1.90 -7.49
C TYR A 377 -7.02 -1.16 -6.15
N ASP A 378 -8.25 -1.18 -5.60
CA ASP A 378 -8.53 -0.63 -4.26
C ASP A 378 -7.60 -1.21 -3.19
N TYR A 379 -7.23 -2.48 -3.37
CA TYR A 379 -6.29 -3.24 -2.53
C TYR A 379 -6.81 -3.46 -1.10
N GLY A 380 -8.01 -2.98 -0.78
CA GLY A 380 -8.49 -2.84 0.59
C GLY A 380 -7.66 -1.85 1.39
N ALA A 381 -7.00 -0.87 0.76
CA ALA A 381 -5.99 0.00 1.37
C ALA A 381 -6.54 1.00 2.43
N ALA A 382 -5.64 1.82 2.99
CA ALA A 382 -5.99 2.88 3.93
C ALA A 382 -6.81 4.02 3.28
N ILE A 383 -6.58 4.23 1.99
CA ILE A 383 -7.36 5.13 1.15
C ILE A 383 -7.98 4.27 0.03
N THR A 384 -9.30 4.27 -0.06
CA THR A 384 -10.04 3.50 -1.08
C THR A 384 -9.77 4.01 -2.48
N GLU A 385 -10.09 3.21 -3.49
CA GLU A 385 -9.94 3.53 -4.92
C GLU A 385 -10.60 4.87 -5.31
N ASP A 386 -11.75 5.20 -4.72
CA ASP A 386 -12.44 6.47 -4.95
C ASP A 386 -11.90 7.65 -4.11
N ARG A 387 -10.96 7.40 -3.19
CA ARG A 387 -10.28 8.34 -2.27
C ARG A 387 -11.04 8.68 -0.98
N ALA A 388 -11.94 7.80 -0.55
CA ALA A 388 -12.45 7.81 0.82
C ALA A 388 -11.37 7.33 1.80
N LEU A 389 -11.45 7.80 3.05
CA LEU A 389 -10.48 7.46 4.09
C LEU A 389 -11.07 6.33 4.95
N THR A 390 -10.30 5.29 5.22
CA THR A 390 -10.73 4.16 6.07
C THR A 390 -10.17 4.29 7.48
N GLU A 391 -10.63 3.44 8.40
CA GLU A 391 -10.11 3.38 9.76
C GLU A 391 -8.63 2.95 9.80
N LYS A 392 -8.14 2.24 8.77
CA LYS A 392 -6.72 1.91 8.68
C LYS A 392 -5.83 3.14 8.56
N LEU A 393 -6.28 4.19 7.85
CA LEU A 393 -5.54 5.46 7.82
C LEU A 393 -5.50 6.12 9.20
N ALA A 394 -6.56 6.01 9.99
CA ALA A 394 -6.56 6.50 11.37
C ALA A 394 -5.51 5.78 12.22
N VAL A 395 -5.38 4.46 12.08
CA VAL A 395 -4.35 3.66 12.77
C VAL A 395 -2.94 3.96 12.26
N GLN A 396 -2.73 4.09 10.95
CA GLN A 396 -1.45 4.52 10.39
C GLN A 396 -1.05 5.90 10.93
N LYS A 397 -2.02 6.81 11.10
CA LYS A 397 -1.81 8.10 11.74
C LYS A 397 -1.43 7.98 13.22
N GLU A 398 -1.96 7.01 13.97
CA GLU A 398 -1.48 6.73 15.35
C GLU A 398 0.02 6.42 15.36
N VAL A 399 0.47 5.56 14.44
CA VAL A 399 1.88 5.14 14.33
C VAL A 399 2.78 6.29 13.87
N GLY A 400 2.35 7.06 12.87
CA GLY A 400 3.09 8.26 12.41
C GLY A 400 3.17 9.34 13.50
N ALA A 401 2.06 9.56 14.23
CA ALA A 401 2.01 10.52 15.32
C ALA A 401 2.90 10.11 16.51
N LEU A 402 2.97 8.82 16.84
CA LEU A 402 3.89 8.31 17.85
C LEU A 402 5.36 8.59 17.49
N GLN A 403 5.73 8.32 16.23
CA GLN A 403 7.10 8.58 15.74
C GLN A 403 7.45 10.07 15.75
N GLN A 404 6.49 10.95 15.47
CA GLN A 404 6.70 12.41 15.57
C GLN A 404 6.85 12.89 17.02
N ALA A 405 6.13 12.26 17.95
CA ALA A 405 6.19 12.59 19.37
C ALA A 405 7.46 12.04 20.04
N VAL A 406 7.98 10.92 19.55
CA VAL A 406 9.16 10.21 20.09
C VAL A 406 10.18 9.96 18.97
N PRO A 407 10.81 11.03 18.42
CA PRO A 407 11.81 10.88 17.34
C PRO A 407 13.02 10.04 17.78
N GLN A 408 13.25 9.88 19.08
CA GLN A 408 14.31 9.04 19.66
C GLN A 408 14.16 7.57 19.28
N ILE A 409 12.98 7.10 18.84
CA ILE A 409 12.81 5.76 18.27
C ILE A 409 13.87 5.47 17.21
N ALA A 410 14.33 6.49 16.48
CA ALA A 410 15.36 6.35 15.46
C ALA A 410 16.73 5.90 15.98
N SER A 411 17.02 6.07 17.28
CA SER A 411 18.28 5.65 17.91
C SER A 411 18.13 4.35 18.71
N MET A 412 16.91 3.83 18.90
CA MET A 412 16.68 2.83 19.95
C MET A 412 17.24 1.43 19.65
N THR A 413 17.82 0.81 20.68
CA THR A 413 18.28 -0.59 20.70
C THR A 413 17.35 -1.46 21.55
N PRO A 414 17.18 -2.77 21.24
CA PRO A 414 16.42 -3.65 22.12
C PRO A 414 17.10 -3.78 23.48
N VAL A 415 16.29 -3.91 24.52
CA VAL A 415 16.69 -4.28 25.88
C VAL A 415 15.71 -5.33 26.40
N ALA A 416 15.97 -5.91 27.57
CA ALA A 416 15.08 -6.88 28.19
C ALA A 416 13.63 -6.39 28.19
N ALA A 417 12.72 -7.23 27.67
CA ALA A 417 11.29 -6.95 27.67
C ALA A 417 10.78 -6.81 29.11
N PRO A 418 9.78 -5.94 29.35
CA PRO A 418 9.26 -5.78 30.69
C PRO A 418 8.54 -7.06 31.12
N ALA A 419 8.65 -7.42 32.40
CA ALA A 419 7.87 -8.51 32.95
C ALA A 419 6.37 -8.22 32.79
N VAL A 420 5.63 -9.22 32.31
CA VAL A 420 4.17 -9.17 32.18
C VAL A 420 3.56 -10.13 33.18
N ALA A 421 2.51 -9.68 33.87
CA ALA A 421 1.66 -10.51 34.70
C ALA A 421 0.24 -10.48 34.12
N GLU A 422 -0.13 -11.52 33.38
CA GLU A 422 -1.49 -11.71 32.90
C GLU A 422 -2.43 -11.98 34.08
N LEU A 423 -3.46 -11.14 34.20
CA LEU A 423 -4.51 -11.31 35.20
C LEU A 423 -5.66 -12.16 34.66
N GLU A 424 -5.94 -12.02 33.36
CA GLU A 424 -7.02 -12.68 32.63
C GLU A 424 -6.73 -12.57 31.11
N GLY A 425 -6.99 -13.61 30.33
CA GLY A 425 -6.91 -13.57 28.85
C GLY A 425 -5.81 -14.45 28.27
N GLY A 426 -5.31 -14.06 27.09
CA GLY A 426 -4.25 -14.74 26.34
C GLY A 426 -2.85 -14.25 26.70
N ALA A 427 -1.82 -14.96 26.23
CA ALA A 427 -0.43 -14.62 26.49
C ALA A 427 -0.04 -13.30 25.80
N VAL A 428 0.74 -12.47 26.48
CA VAL A 428 1.17 -11.16 25.97
C VAL A 428 2.64 -11.23 25.51
N ARG A 429 2.89 -10.80 24.27
CA ARG A 429 4.25 -10.49 23.80
C ARG A 429 4.58 -9.05 24.13
N ALA A 430 5.69 -8.83 24.83
CA ALA A 430 6.19 -7.51 25.17
C ALA A 430 7.51 -7.20 24.45
N TYR A 431 7.74 -5.93 24.17
CA TYR A 431 8.99 -5.39 23.60
C TYR A 431 9.44 -4.20 24.43
N GLN A 432 10.75 -4.01 24.57
CA GLN A 432 11.32 -2.80 25.14
C GLN A 432 12.51 -2.33 24.33
N ARG A 433 12.57 -1.03 24.09
CA ARG A 433 13.72 -0.39 23.45
C ARG A 433 14.10 0.88 24.18
N ILE A 434 15.38 1.22 24.14
CA ILE A 434 15.95 2.41 24.80
C ILE A 434 16.78 3.22 23.80
N ALA A 435 16.68 4.54 23.87
CA ALA A 435 17.47 5.47 23.09
C ALA A 435 18.95 5.49 23.55
N ILE A 436 19.88 5.76 22.62
CA ILE A 436 21.33 5.65 22.88
C ILE A 436 22.13 6.91 22.53
N ASP A 437 21.51 7.97 22.00
CA ASP A 437 22.22 9.17 21.56
C ASP A 437 22.31 10.24 22.69
N GLY A 438 22.05 9.86 23.95
CA GLY A 438 22.19 10.73 25.12
C GLY A 438 21.09 11.78 25.22
N GLU A 439 19.88 11.44 24.77
CA GLU A 439 18.74 12.34 24.76
C GLU A 439 18.22 12.63 26.18
N ALA A 440 17.64 13.83 26.37
CA ALA A 440 17.07 14.21 27.64
C ALA A 440 15.93 13.26 28.05
N SER A 441 15.94 12.88 29.33
CA SER A 441 15.04 11.90 29.92
C SER A 441 14.39 12.47 31.19
N ALA A 442 13.51 11.67 31.82
CA ALA A 442 12.85 12.07 33.04
C ALA A 442 13.71 11.80 34.28
N THR A 443 14.55 10.76 34.24
CA THR A 443 15.53 10.41 35.29
C THR A 443 16.92 10.96 34.97
N ASP A 444 17.85 10.90 35.93
CA ASP A 444 19.18 11.51 35.77
C ASP A 444 20.20 10.54 35.10
N ASP A 445 19.84 9.25 35.07
CA ASP A 445 20.67 8.10 34.69
C ASP A 445 20.06 7.23 33.58
N GLY A 446 18.86 7.58 33.11
CA GLY A 446 18.13 6.84 32.09
C GLY A 446 18.03 7.56 30.74
N ALA A 447 17.27 6.98 29.82
CA ALA A 447 17.05 7.47 28.47
C ALA A 447 15.63 7.10 28.00
N PRO A 448 15.06 7.84 27.02
CA PRO A 448 13.73 7.56 26.50
C PRO A 448 13.53 6.11 26.06
N ARG A 449 12.38 5.53 26.40
CA ARG A 449 12.02 4.13 26.13
C ARG A 449 10.70 4.02 25.40
N LEU A 450 10.63 3.04 24.50
CA LEU A 450 9.40 2.52 23.92
C LEU A 450 9.14 1.14 24.51
N LEU A 451 7.96 0.96 25.11
CA LEU A 451 7.45 -0.36 25.52
C LEU A 451 6.26 -0.67 24.61
N ALA A 452 6.19 -1.89 24.10
CA ALA A 452 5.11 -2.30 23.20
C ALA A 452 4.56 -3.66 23.61
N PHE A 453 3.26 -3.87 23.40
CA PHE A 453 2.57 -5.09 23.78
C PHE A 453 1.56 -5.51 22.70
N ARG A 454 1.46 -6.81 22.46
CA ARG A 454 0.42 -7.46 21.64
C ARG A 454 0.12 -8.84 22.19
N LEU A 455 -0.95 -9.49 21.73
CA LEU A 455 -1.13 -10.91 22.00
C LEU A 455 -0.04 -11.73 21.29
N ALA A 456 0.45 -12.79 21.94
CA ALA A 456 1.52 -13.64 21.42
C ALA A 456 1.12 -14.30 20.08
N ASP A 457 -0.09 -14.86 20.02
CA ASP A 457 -0.77 -15.17 18.75
C ASP A 457 -1.47 -13.90 18.24
N SER A 458 -0.99 -13.38 17.10
CA SER A 458 -1.55 -12.18 16.47
C SER A 458 -2.98 -12.33 15.96
N ASN A 459 -3.47 -13.58 15.85
CA ASN A 459 -4.83 -13.89 15.44
C ASN A 459 -5.78 -14.10 16.62
N ASP A 460 -5.29 -14.14 17.86
CA ASP A 460 -6.12 -14.26 19.05
C ASP A 460 -7.03 -13.02 19.21
N GLU A 461 -8.31 -13.28 19.45
CA GLU A 461 -9.36 -12.25 19.62
C GLU A 461 -9.72 -12.06 21.11
N THR A 462 -8.99 -12.68 22.03
CA THR A 462 -9.26 -12.63 23.46
C THR A 462 -8.91 -11.27 24.07
N ASP A 463 -9.87 -10.68 24.79
CA ASP A 463 -9.62 -9.52 25.64
C ASP A 463 -8.74 -9.92 26.83
N THR A 464 -7.57 -9.31 26.93
CA THR A 464 -6.54 -9.64 27.90
C THR A 464 -6.28 -8.46 28.85
N ARG A 465 -6.25 -8.76 30.15
CA ARG A 465 -5.91 -7.83 31.22
C ARG A 465 -4.60 -8.25 31.83
N PHE A 466 -3.67 -7.31 31.94
CA PHE A 466 -2.35 -7.59 32.48
C PHE A 466 -1.81 -6.38 33.22
N THR A 467 -0.78 -6.60 34.00
CA THR A 467 0.08 -5.55 34.53
C THR A 467 1.51 -5.79 34.09
N THR A 468 2.33 -4.77 34.13
CA THR A 468 3.73 -4.88 33.74
C THR A 468 4.64 -4.12 34.70
N ALA A 469 5.89 -4.53 34.83
CA ALA A 469 6.88 -3.77 35.56
C ALA A 469 7.57 -2.74 34.65
N ILE A 470 7.94 -1.59 35.20
CA ILE A 470 8.76 -0.60 34.51
C ILE A 470 9.98 -0.29 35.39
N VAL A 471 11.17 -0.44 34.83
CA VAL A 471 12.46 -0.15 35.49
C VAL A 471 13.21 0.89 34.66
N LEU A 472 13.47 2.05 35.25
CA LEU A 472 14.14 3.21 34.65
C LEU A 472 15.52 3.40 35.30
N GLY A 473 16.57 3.23 34.51
CA GLY A 473 17.98 3.26 34.89
C GLY A 473 18.88 2.76 33.76
N ASP A 474 20.11 2.34 34.05
CA ASP A 474 21.00 1.69 33.06
C ASP A 474 20.38 0.34 32.64
N PRO A 475 20.28 0.03 31.33
CA PRO A 475 19.85 -1.29 30.85
C PRO A 475 20.59 -2.48 31.49
N GLY A 476 21.85 -2.30 31.92
CA GLY A 476 22.63 -3.31 32.63
C GLY A 476 22.12 -3.67 34.04
N ASP A 477 21.18 -2.89 34.59
CA ASP A 477 20.55 -3.12 35.89
C ASP A 477 19.21 -3.90 35.79
N ALA A 478 18.75 -4.25 34.58
CA ALA A 478 17.57 -5.09 34.38
C ALA A 478 17.90 -6.58 34.61
N PRO A 479 16.96 -7.40 35.14
CA PRO A 479 17.19 -8.83 35.27
C PRO A 479 17.46 -9.45 33.89
N GLU A 480 18.59 -10.13 33.71
CA GLU A 480 18.90 -10.88 32.49
C GLU A 480 17.80 -11.93 32.20
N GLU A 481 17.46 -12.12 30.92
CA GLU A 481 16.82 -13.36 30.47
C GLU A 481 17.68 -14.53 30.94
N GLY A 482 17.06 -15.59 31.45
CA GLY A 482 17.80 -16.76 31.89
C GLY A 482 18.54 -17.39 30.71
N PRO A 483 19.63 -18.14 30.98
CA PRO A 483 20.47 -18.69 29.92
C PRO A 483 19.70 -19.65 29.01
N THR A 484 19.93 -19.54 27.69
CA THR A 484 19.61 -20.56 26.70
C THR A 484 20.56 -21.75 26.83
N VAL A 485 20.00 -22.96 26.85
CA VAL A 485 20.73 -24.22 26.89
C VAL A 485 20.48 -24.98 25.59
N ASP A 486 21.47 -24.91 24.71
CA ASP A 486 21.55 -25.57 23.41
C ASP A 486 21.39 -27.09 23.50
N ASP A 487 20.87 -27.74 22.45
CA ASP A 487 20.62 -29.19 22.38
C ASP A 487 21.87 -30.04 22.68
N ARG A 488 23.06 -29.47 22.45
CA ARG A 488 24.37 -30.10 22.69
C ARG A 488 24.96 -29.82 24.05
N ASP A 489 24.29 -29.04 24.90
CA ASP A 489 24.79 -28.78 26.24
C ASP A 489 24.97 -30.10 26.99
N ALA A 490 26.12 -30.26 27.64
CA ALA A 490 26.48 -31.48 28.35
C ALA A 490 25.56 -31.78 29.56
N ALA A 491 24.74 -30.81 29.99
CA ALA A 491 23.73 -30.97 31.01
C ALA A 491 22.45 -31.67 30.50
N ILE A 492 22.19 -31.71 29.19
CA ILE A 492 21.04 -32.42 28.63
C ILE A 492 21.39 -33.91 28.48
N THR A 493 20.54 -34.77 29.03
CA THR A 493 20.69 -36.22 28.92
C THR A 493 19.65 -36.79 27.97
N TYR A 494 20.10 -37.49 26.93
CA TYR A 494 19.23 -38.16 25.96
C TYR A 494 19.17 -39.67 26.23
N GLU A 495 17.96 -40.20 26.40
CA GLU A 495 17.68 -41.64 26.53
C GLU A 495 16.88 -42.13 25.31
N GLY A 496 17.19 -43.33 24.81
CA GLY A 496 16.65 -43.82 23.54
C GLY A 496 17.50 -43.42 22.33
N ALA A 497 16.99 -43.61 21.11
CA ALA A 497 17.72 -43.29 19.89
C ALA A 497 17.44 -41.85 19.45
N TRP A 498 18.43 -40.98 19.62
CA TRP A 498 18.43 -39.60 19.13
C TRP A 498 19.58 -39.41 18.13
N GLU A 499 19.37 -38.56 17.14
CA GLU A 499 20.39 -38.17 16.17
C GLU A 499 20.52 -36.65 16.12
N GLN A 500 21.76 -36.17 16.03
CA GLN A 500 22.04 -34.76 15.79
C GLN A 500 21.95 -34.46 14.30
N VAL A 501 21.40 -33.29 13.99
CA VAL A 501 21.19 -32.81 12.64
C VAL A 501 21.75 -31.40 12.54
N GLU A 502 22.47 -31.13 11.45
CA GLU A 502 22.87 -29.77 11.09
C GLU A 502 21.64 -29.00 10.62
N ASP A 503 21.36 -27.89 11.29
CA ASP A 503 20.27 -26.98 10.97
C ASP A 503 20.74 -25.55 11.24
N ALA A 504 21.02 -24.80 10.18
CA ALA A 504 21.57 -23.45 10.29
C ALA A 504 20.63 -22.46 11.00
N THR A 505 19.35 -22.80 11.16
CA THR A 505 18.34 -21.96 11.82
C THR A 505 18.19 -22.26 13.31
N ALA A 506 18.81 -23.35 13.78
CA ALA A 506 18.79 -23.77 15.18
C ALA A 506 19.88 -23.05 15.99
N SER A 507 19.69 -22.95 17.30
CA SER A 507 20.76 -22.57 18.22
C SER A 507 21.99 -23.46 17.99
N GLY A 508 23.19 -22.89 18.05
CA GLY A 508 24.42 -23.65 17.80
C GLY A 508 24.54 -24.25 16.38
N ALA A 509 23.64 -23.87 15.46
CA ALA A 509 23.46 -24.43 14.13
C ALA A 509 23.14 -25.94 14.10
N THR A 510 22.59 -26.49 15.20
CA THR A 510 22.20 -27.89 15.29
C THR A 510 20.96 -28.14 16.12
N LEU A 511 20.28 -29.24 15.82
CA LEU A 511 19.21 -29.76 16.66
C LEU A 511 19.36 -31.26 16.85
N THR A 512 18.72 -31.78 17.89
CA THR A 512 18.70 -33.21 18.21
C THR A 512 17.29 -33.75 17.99
N ARG A 513 17.15 -34.79 17.16
CA ARG A 513 15.84 -35.33 16.78
C ARG A 513 15.70 -36.83 17.02
N THR A 514 14.46 -37.29 17.15
CA THR A 514 14.11 -38.70 17.26
C THR A 514 12.80 -39.02 16.55
N THR A 515 12.66 -40.26 16.11
CA THR A 515 11.38 -40.87 15.71
C THR A 515 11.01 -42.06 16.60
N THR A 516 11.80 -42.32 17.65
CA THR A 516 11.65 -43.51 18.49
C THR A 516 10.68 -43.23 19.62
N ALA A 517 9.54 -43.93 19.62
CA ALA A 517 8.55 -43.86 20.70
C ALA A 517 9.20 -44.17 22.07
N GLY A 518 8.97 -43.29 23.05
CA GLY A 518 9.54 -43.39 24.40
C GLY A 518 10.97 -42.86 24.54
N ALA A 519 11.58 -42.33 23.49
CA ALA A 519 12.86 -41.62 23.61
C ALA A 519 12.68 -40.31 24.39
N ARG A 520 13.64 -39.97 25.25
CA ARG A 520 13.56 -38.85 26.19
C ARG A 520 14.76 -37.91 26.08
N ALA A 521 14.53 -36.63 26.23
CA ALA A 521 15.54 -35.61 26.49
C ALA A 521 15.25 -34.98 27.85
N THR A 522 16.21 -35.00 28.76
CA THR A 522 16.03 -34.58 30.15
C THR A 522 17.04 -33.52 30.52
N TRP A 523 16.58 -32.46 31.17
CA TRP A 523 17.43 -31.38 31.65
C TRP A 523 16.99 -30.89 33.03
N THR A 524 17.95 -30.60 33.89
CA THR A 524 17.71 -30.05 35.22
C THR A 524 18.10 -28.59 35.24
N PHE A 525 17.18 -27.74 35.69
CA PHE A 525 17.35 -26.31 35.75
C PHE A 525 16.93 -25.75 37.11
N THR A 526 17.36 -24.53 37.41
CA THR A 526 16.88 -23.78 38.58
C THR A 526 16.12 -22.57 38.09
N GLY A 527 14.84 -22.46 38.43
CA GLY A 527 13.99 -21.37 37.92
C GLY A 527 12.52 -21.56 38.28
N THR A 528 11.68 -20.67 37.77
CA THR A 528 10.21 -20.73 37.92
C THR A 528 9.51 -21.17 36.63
N GLY A 529 10.25 -21.40 35.55
CA GLY A 529 9.74 -21.86 34.27
C GLY A 529 10.87 -22.31 33.33
N VAL A 530 10.49 -22.86 32.19
CA VAL A 530 11.39 -23.28 31.10
C VAL A 530 10.62 -23.36 29.78
N ASP A 531 11.24 -22.97 28.69
CA ASP A 531 10.71 -23.07 27.32
C ASP A 531 11.41 -24.16 26.53
N VAL A 532 10.68 -24.80 25.64
CA VAL A 532 11.16 -25.88 24.77
C VAL A 532 11.15 -25.39 23.33
N ILE A 533 12.33 -25.22 22.74
CA ILE A 533 12.51 -24.77 21.36
C ILE A 533 12.75 -25.96 20.45
N THR A 534 12.04 -25.99 19.32
CA THR A 534 12.13 -27.08 18.36
C THR A 534 11.93 -26.58 16.93
N ALA A 535 12.40 -27.35 15.95
CA ALA A 535 12.13 -27.07 14.54
C ALA A 535 10.71 -27.50 14.16
N THR A 536 10.14 -26.85 13.14
CA THR A 536 8.83 -27.27 12.60
C THR A 536 8.96 -28.16 11.36
N GLY A 537 7.94 -28.96 11.08
CA GLY A 537 7.88 -29.74 9.83
C GLY A 537 6.59 -30.53 9.63
N THR A 538 6.29 -30.86 8.38
CA THR A 538 5.11 -31.66 7.98
C THR A 538 5.15 -33.11 8.48
N ASP A 539 6.32 -33.58 8.92
CA ASP A 539 6.58 -34.93 9.44
C ASP A 539 6.67 -35.01 10.98
N HIS A 540 6.40 -33.90 11.69
CA HIS A 540 6.51 -33.85 13.14
C HIS A 540 5.32 -34.53 13.83
N GLY A 541 5.65 -35.27 14.90
CA GLY A 541 4.72 -35.97 15.76
C GLY A 541 4.53 -35.29 17.11
N THR A 542 3.83 -35.98 18.00
CA THR A 542 3.51 -35.47 19.33
C THR A 542 4.61 -35.83 20.34
N ALA A 543 4.98 -34.87 21.18
CA ALA A 543 5.85 -35.05 22.34
C ALA A 543 5.08 -34.78 23.63
N ARG A 544 5.51 -35.41 24.72
CA ARG A 544 4.97 -35.25 26.07
C ARG A 544 6.01 -34.56 26.94
N VAL A 545 5.58 -33.60 27.73
CA VAL A 545 6.44 -32.88 28.69
C VAL A 545 6.12 -33.35 30.09
N LEU A 546 7.17 -33.73 30.83
CA LEU A 546 7.10 -34.01 32.26
C LEU A 546 7.98 -33.01 33.01
N VAL A 547 7.50 -32.56 34.16
CA VAL A 547 8.26 -31.72 35.10
C VAL A 547 8.27 -32.43 36.44
N ASP A 548 9.47 -32.65 36.99
CA ASP A 548 9.69 -33.41 38.22
C ASP A 548 9.02 -34.79 38.22
N GLY A 549 9.00 -35.42 37.04
CA GLY A 549 8.39 -36.74 36.82
C GLY A 549 6.86 -36.75 36.74
N THR A 550 6.20 -35.58 36.79
CA THR A 550 4.75 -35.44 36.60
C THR A 550 4.46 -34.92 35.20
N GLU A 551 3.50 -35.53 34.49
CA GLU A 551 3.09 -35.07 33.16
C GLU A 551 2.48 -33.67 33.24
N HIS A 552 3.05 -32.74 32.48
CA HIS A 552 2.64 -31.34 32.39
C HIS A 552 1.74 -31.08 31.17
N GLY A 553 1.97 -31.81 30.06
CA GLY A 553 1.12 -31.81 28.88
C GLY A 553 1.81 -32.40 27.65
N THR A 554 1.26 -32.12 26.46
CA THR A 554 1.82 -32.56 25.16
C THR A 554 1.92 -31.39 24.19
N PHE A 555 2.85 -31.48 23.24
CA PHE A 555 2.99 -30.53 22.14
C PHE A 555 3.31 -31.22 20.82
N THR A 556 3.16 -30.47 19.72
CA THR A 556 3.66 -30.84 18.40
C THR A 556 4.22 -29.61 17.70
N SER A 557 5.24 -29.80 16.87
CA SER A 557 5.83 -28.77 16.00
C SER A 557 5.40 -28.98 14.53
N HIS A 558 4.26 -29.65 14.35
CA HIS A 558 3.71 -29.93 13.03
C HIS A 558 3.20 -28.66 12.34
N VAL A 559 3.50 -28.57 11.04
CA VAL A 559 2.93 -27.56 10.13
C VAL A 559 2.33 -28.26 8.92
N ASP A 560 1.24 -27.71 8.38
CA ASP A 560 0.53 -28.31 7.24
C ASP A 560 1.31 -28.23 5.92
N THR A 561 2.29 -27.33 5.82
CA THR A 561 3.08 -27.09 4.60
C THR A 561 4.52 -26.71 4.92
N GLU A 562 5.46 -27.09 4.05
CA GLU A 562 6.85 -26.65 4.10
C GLU A 562 7.04 -25.21 3.57
N GLN A 563 6.04 -24.65 2.88
CA GLN A 563 6.10 -23.30 2.33
C GLN A 563 5.80 -22.25 3.42
N ASN A 564 6.74 -21.34 3.68
CA ASN A 564 6.65 -20.27 4.70
C ASN A 564 6.51 -20.75 6.15
N LYS A 565 6.90 -21.99 6.46
CA LYS A 565 6.92 -22.45 7.85
C LYS A 565 7.96 -21.67 8.68
N PRO A 566 7.69 -21.36 9.95
CA PRO A 566 8.71 -20.86 10.86
C PRO A 566 9.77 -21.94 11.09
N ALA A 567 11.05 -21.62 10.98
CA ALA A 567 12.10 -22.62 11.06
C ALA A 567 12.20 -23.25 12.47
N GLN A 568 12.25 -22.39 13.51
CA GLN A 568 12.20 -22.75 14.93
C GLN A 568 10.97 -22.13 15.59
N VAL A 569 10.44 -22.78 16.62
CA VAL A 569 9.35 -22.27 17.46
C VAL A 569 9.53 -22.70 18.92
N VAL A 570 9.01 -21.91 19.85
CA VAL A 570 8.76 -22.36 21.23
C VAL A 570 7.55 -23.28 21.17
N SER A 571 7.78 -24.59 21.21
CA SER A 571 6.71 -25.59 21.09
C SER A 571 6.00 -25.88 22.39
N TYR A 572 6.63 -25.57 23.52
CA TYR A 572 6.00 -25.76 24.82
C TYR A 572 6.62 -24.87 25.88
N GLU A 573 5.79 -24.33 26.76
CA GLU A 573 6.19 -23.48 27.87
C GLU A 573 5.75 -24.11 29.19
N VAL A 574 6.67 -24.14 30.15
CA VAL A 574 6.39 -24.46 31.55
C VAL A 574 6.54 -23.17 32.35
N ARG A 575 5.51 -22.87 33.16
CA ARG A 575 5.40 -21.65 33.98
C ARG A 575 4.97 -22.04 35.40
N ASP A 576 5.01 -21.07 36.32
CA ASP A 576 4.52 -21.17 37.71
C ASP A 576 5.13 -22.29 38.57
N LEU A 577 6.37 -22.68 38.29
CA LEU A 577 7.11 -23.60 39.15
C LEU A 577 7.57 -22.89 40.43
N SER A 578 7.62 -23.63 41.53
CA SER A 578 8.13 -23.09 42.79
C SER A 578 9.62 -22.79 42.67
N GLY A 579 10.06 -21.55 42.86
CA GLY A 579 11.49 -21.18 42.74
C GLY A 579 12.44 -22.18 43.41
N GLY A 580 13.23 -22.88 42.59
CA GLY A 580 14.02 -24.03 43.02
C GLY A 580 14.54 -24.84 41.84
N GLU A 581 15.17 -25.99 42.13
CA GLU A 581 15.65 -26.92 41.13
C GLU A 581 14.50 -27.80 40.61
N HIS A 582 14.34 -27.88 39.30
CA HIS A 582 13.34 -28.67 38.59
C HIS A 582 13.99 -29.50 37.49
N THR A 583 13.36 -30.61 37.13
CA THR A 583 13.78 -31.45 36.00
C THR A 583 12.68 -31.53 34.95
N ILE A 584 12.95 -31.00 33.75
CA ILE A 584 12.10 -31.18 32.58
C ILE A 584 12.50 -32.43 31.80
N THR A 585 11.52 -33.15 31.27
CA THR A 585 11.72 -34.30 30.38
C THR A 585 10.77 -34.20 29.20
N ILE A 586 11.33 -34.20 27.99
CA ILE A 586 10.60 -34.27 26.73
C ILE A 586 10.61 -35.74 26.28
N GLU A 587 9.44 -36.36 26.17
CA GLU A 587 9.27 -37.76 25.75
C GLU A 587 8.52 -37.84 24.42
N ALA A 588 9.14 -38.40 23.39
CA ALA A 588 8.48 -38.63 22.11
C ALA A 588 7.40 -39.72 22.26
N THR A 589 6.14 -39.43 21.92
CA THR A 589 5.05 -40.41 22.10
C THR A 589 5.05 -41.48 21.02
N GLY A 590 5.63 -41.19 19.86
CA GLY A 590 5.58 -42.04 18.67
C GLY A 590 4.25 -41.96 17.91
N GLU A 591 3.40 -40.99 18.26
CA GLU A 591 2.14 -40.71 17.57
C GLU A 591 2.31 -39.52 16.61
N PRO A 592 1.73 -39.58 15.39
CA PRO A 592 1.71 -38.43 14.50
C PRO A 592 0.82 -37.32 15.07
N ALA A 593 1.11 -36.08 14.71
CA ALA A 593 0.21 -34.96 14.98
C ALA A 593 -1.08 -35.05 14.15
N ASP A 594 -2.14 -34.37 14.57
CA ASP A 594 -3.35 -34.23 13.75
C ASP A 594 -2.99 -33.53 12.42
N GLY A 595 -3.24 -34.21 11.29
CA GLY A 595 -2.81 -33.74 9.95
C GLY A 595 -1.41 -34.18 9.52
N GLY A 596 -0.56 -34.58 10.49
CA GLY A 596 0.82 -34.99 10.26
C GLY A 596 0.98 -36.40 9.71
N THR A 597 2.05 -36.60 8.93
CA THR A 597 2.35 -37.90 8.30
C THR A 597 3.52 -38.65 8.94
N GLY A 598 4.21 -38.02 9.89
CA GLY A 598 5.40 -38.57 10.55
C GLY A 598 5.33 -38.46 12.07
N THR A 599 6.39 -38.95 12.73
CA THR A 599 6.49 -39.02 14.19
C THR A 599 7.77 -38.35 14.70
N VAL A 600 8.31 -37.39 13.94
CA VAL A 600 9.56 -36.72 14.28
C VAL A 600 9.34 -35.78 15.48
N VAL A 601 10.21 -35.86 16.47
CA VAL A 601 10.33 -34.89 17.56
C VAL A 601 11.73 -34.32 17.50
N THR A 602 11.84 -33.01 17.43
CA THR A 602 13.11 -32.26 17.47
C THR A 602 13.22 -31.53 18.81
N LEU A 603 14.46 -31.26 19.22
CA LEU A 603 14.82 -30.38 20.32
C LEU A 603 16.02 -29.55 19.85
N ASP A 604 15.87 -28.23 19.89
CA ASP A 604 16.92 -27.26 19.56
C ASP A 604 17.51 -26.67 20.86
N ALA A 605 16.68 -26.16 21.76
CA ALA A 605 17.17 -25.60 23.00
C ALA A 605 16.11 -25.61 24.12
N PHE A 606 16.58 -25.39 25.34
CA PHE A 606 15.76 -24.96 26.45
C PHE A 606 16.09 -23.51 26.83
N ASP A 607 15.08 -22.67 26.96
CA ASP A 607 15.27 -21.30 27.48
C ASP A 607 14.76 -21.19 28.91
N LEU A 608 15.53 -20.54 29.77
CA LEU A 608 15.04 -20.15 31.08
C LEU A 608 14.40 -18.78 30.98
N PRO A 609 13.08 -18.65 31.16
CA PRO A 609 12.50 -17.34 31.37
C PRO A 609 13.17 -16.71 32.59
N GLY A 610 13.50 -15.41 32.51
CA GLY A 610 13.97 -14.65 33.68
C GLY A 610 13.04 -14.89 34.87
N THR A 611 13.56 -14.86 36.10
CA THR A 611 12.85 -15.27 37.33
C THR A 611 11.57 -14.46 37.59
N GLY A 612 10.50 -14.77 36.87
CA GLY A 612 9.15 -14.29 37.06
C GLY A 612 8.40 -15.33 37.87
N GLY A 613 8.50 -15.21 39.19
CA GLY A 613 7.48 -15.73 40.09
C GLY A 613 6.81 -14.53 40.72
N ASP A 614 5.47 -14.51 40.73
CA ASP A 614 4.56 -13.55 41.37
C ASP A 614 4.30 -12.17 40.74
N GLY A 615 4.86 -11.87 39.56
CA GLY A 615 4.45 -10.70 38.77
C GLY A 615 4.87 -9.35 39.38
N GLY A 616 5.76 -9.36 40.38
CA GLY A 616 6.52 -8.20 40.82
C GLY A 616 7.97 -8.32 40.40
N THR A 617 8.49 -7.37 39.64
CA THR A 617 9.95 -7.20 39.53
C THR A 617 10.42 -6.44 40.76
N ASP A 618 11.32 -7.01 41.55
CA ASP A 618 12.03 -6.27 42.60
C ASP A 618 12.77 -5.09 41.95
N ILE A 619 12.37 -3.86 42.27
CA ILE A 619 13.03 -2.66 41.76
C ILE A 619 14.34 -2.49 42.52
N PRO A 620 15.51 -2.48 41.84
CA PRO A 620 16.80 -2.35 42.52
C PRO A 620 16.86 -1.07 43.37
N GLU A 621 17.55 -1.16 44.52
CA GLU A 621 17.68 -0.01 45.42
C GLU A 621 18.39 1.15 44.72
N GLY A 622 17.73 2.32 44.67
CA GLY A 622 18.26 3.52 44.01
C GLY A 622 17.89 3.67 42.53
N VAL A 623 17.26 2.67 41.92
CA VAL A 623 16.73 2.71 40.55
C VAL A 623 15.28 3.19 40.56
N THR A 624 14.91 4.06 39.63
CA THR A 624 13.52 4.53 39.54
C THR A 624 12.68 3.46 38.85
N GLY A 625 11.64 2.95 39.48
CA GLY A 625 10.80 1.94 38.84
C GLY A 625 9.58 1.55 39.64
N TRP A 626 8.72 0.75 39.01
CA TRP A 626 7.47 0.25 39.57
C TRP A 626 7.29 -1.20 39.21
N ALA A 627 7.15 -2.05 40.23
CA ALA A 627 6.90 -3.48 40.05
C ALA A 627 5.56 -3.78 39.36
N ARG A 628 4.65 -2.79 39.33
CA ARG A 628 3.31 -2.91 38.78
C ARG A 628 2.85 -1.60 38.17
N VAL A 629 2.53 -1.64 36.88
CA VAL A 629 1.88 -0.59 36.09
C VAL A 629 0.61 -1.16 35.46
N PRO A 630 -0.56 -0.52 35.64
CA PRO A 630 -0.78 0.71 36.42
C PRO A 630 -0.52 0.52 37.92
N GLN A 631 -0.10 1.57 38.63
CA GLN A 631 0.14 1.52 40.06
C GLN A 631 -1.16 1.47 40.88
N GLN A 632 -2.24 2.08 40.37
CA GLN A 632 -3.51 2.09 41.08
C GLN A 632 -4.03 0.65 41.30
N GLU A 633 -4.28 0.31 42.55
CA GLU A 633 -4.77 -1.00 42.95
C GLU A 633 -6.09 -1.33 42.24
N GLY A 634 -6.19 -2.55 41.69
CA GLY A 634 -7.35 -3.02 40.94
C GLY A 634 -7.42 -2.57 39.48
N GLU A 635 -6.57 -1.65 39.02
CA GLU A 635 -6.48 -1.23 37.62
C GLU A 635 -5.46 -2.07 36.83
N PHE A 636 -5.58 -2.11 35.50
CA PHE A 636 -4.80 -2.98 34.62
C PHE A 636 -4.56 -2.32 33.26
N LEU A 637 -3.55 -2.78 32.53
CA LEU A 637 -3.46 -2.59 31.07
C LEU A 637 -4.41 -3.57 30.39
N ARG A 638 -5.02 -3.14 29.28
CA ARG A 638 -5.94 -3.96 28.51
C ARG A 638 -5.49 -4.06 27.06
N LEU A 639 -5.31 -5.28 26.58
CA LEU A 639 -5.20 -5.61 25.16
C LEU A 639 -6.54 -6.17 24.72
N HIS A 640 -7.24 -5.48 23.82
CA HIS A 640 -8.41 -6.07 23.17
C HIS A 640 -7.95 -7.12 22.16
N GLY A 641 -8.85 -8.00 21.74
CA GLY A 641 -8.56 -8.99 20.70
C GLY A 641 -7.88 -8.39 19.47
N ARG A 642 -6.77 -8.98 19.04
CA ARG A 642 -5.92 -8.51 17.92
C ARG A 642 -5.43 -7.06 18.02
N ASP A 643 -5.37 -6.50 19.23
CA ASP A 643 -4.90 -5.14 19.44
C ASP A 643 -3.40 -5.08 19.79
N ALA A 644 -2.85 -3.86 19.79
CA ALA A 644 -1.53 -3.59 20.31
C ALA A 644 -1.48 -2.26 21.08
N LEU A 645 -0.58 -2.19 22.05
CA LEU A 645 -0.30 -1.01 22.86
C LEU A 645 1.14 -0.54 22.65
N ALA A 646 1.32 0.78 22.64
CA ALA A 646 2.63 1.42 22.70
C ALA A 646 2.65 2.40 23.87
N LEU A 647 3.63 2.24 24.74
CA LEU A 647 3.86 3.01 25.95
C LEU A 647 5.20 3.73 25.82
N VAL A 648 5.28 4.91 26.44
CA VAL A 648 6.50 5.70 26.47
C VAL A 648 6.92 5.88 27.91
N ALA A 649 8.20 5.67 28.18
CA ALA A 649 8.79 5.85 29.49
C ALA A 649 10.09 6.65 29.41
N ASP A 650 10.42 7.29 30.53
CA ASP A 650 11.64 8.05 30.74
C ASP A 650 11.95 9.11 29.66
N ALA A 651 10.90 9.80 29.22
CA ALA A 651 10.96 10.76 28.13
C ALA A 651 10.71 12.19 28.63
N VAL A 652 10.92 13.18 27.76
CA VAL A 652 10.56 14.58 28.01
C VAL A 652 9.44 14.98 27.05
N ILE A 653 8.30 15.45 27.58
CA ILE A 653 7.17 15.95 26.78
C ILE A 653 6.95 17.44 27.06
N GLY A 654 7.05 18.29 26.04
CA GLY A 654 6.94 19.74 26.20
C GLY A 654 7.87 20.36 27.25
N GLY A 655 9.04 19.75 27.48
CA GLY A 655 10.00 20.18 28.52
C GLY A 655 9.72 19.63 29.92
N HIS A 656 8.72 18.76 30.09
CA HIS A 656 8.38 18.13 31.37
C HIS A 656 8.81 16.65 31.37
N GLY A 657 9.48 16.21 32.44
CA GLY A 657 9.90 14.82 32.59
C GLY A 657 8.72 13.88 32.77
N LEU A 658 8.52 12.99 31.80
CA LEU A 658 7.56 11.90 31.76
C LEU A 658 8.25 10.61 32.20
N LEU A 659 7.97 10.18 33.42
CA LEU A 659 8.50 8.93 33.94
C LEU A 659 7.89 7.73 33.19
N TYR A 660 6.57 7.70 33.02
CA TYR A 660 5.91 6.84 32.05
C TYR A 660 4.50 7.31 31.73
N SER A 661 3.97 6.83 30.61
CA SER A 661 2.55 6.88 30.28
C SER A 661 2.06 5.55 29.72
N THR A 662 0.88 5.13 30.19
CA THR A 662 0.11 4.05 29.55
C THR A 662 -0.67 4.53 28.32
N LEU A 663 -0.66 5.84 28.05
CA LEU A 663 -1.20 6.46 26.85
C LEU A 663 -0.06 6.70 25.85
N ALA A 664 -0.31 6.49 24.57
CA ALA A 664 0.65 6.83 23.54
C ALA A 664 0.63 8.36 23.29
N PRO A 665 1.78 9.04 23.21
CA PRO A 665 1.84 10.38 22.65
C PRO A 665 1.34 10.40 21.20
N PHE A 666 0.50 11.38 20.87
CA PHE A 666 -0.10 11.54 19.55
C PHE A 666 0.43 12.82 18.89
N GLY A 667 1.61 12.71 18.26
CA GLY A 667 2.23 13.75 17.44
C GLY A 667 2.98 14.82 18.22
N PRO A 668 3.50 15.84 17.52
CA PRO A 668 4.46 16.78 18.09
C PRO A 668 3.81 17.65 19.17
N THR A 669 4.61 18.07 20.14
CA THR A 669 4.18 19.05 21.13
C THR A 669 3.96 20.42 20.48
N LEU A 670 2.82 21.05 20.74
CA LEU A 670 2.48 22.38 20.25
C LEU A 670 2.81 23.47 21.27
N SER A 671 3.20 24.67 20.81
CA SER A 671 3.38 25.82 21.71
C SER A 671 2.05 26.37 22.20
N ARG A 672 2.00 26.79 23.47
CA ARG A 672 0.83 27.42 24.09
C ARG A 672 1.25 28.52 25.06
N ARG A 673 0.37 29.46 25.39
CA ARG A 673 0.68 30.51 26.36
C ARG A 673 1.19 29.92 27.67
N GLY A 674 2.43 30.24 28.03
CA GLY A 674 3.05 29.80 29.28
C GLY A 674 3.66 28.39 29.24
N GLY A 675 3.68 27.72 28.09
CA GLY A 675 4.32 26.42 27.94
C GLY A 675 3.86 25.67 26.68
N HIS A 676 3.34 24.47 26.85
CA HIS A 676 3.18 23.50 25.77
C HIS A 676 1.87 22.70 25.86
N LEU A 677 1.41 22.18 24.72
CA LEU A 677 0.27 21.29 24.57
C LEU A 677 0.72 19.96 23.96
N GLN A 678 0.43 18.84 24.64
CA GLN A 678 0.68 17.49 24.14
C GLN A 678 -0.64 16.73 24.01
N HIS A 679 -0.87 16.14 22.83
CA HIS A 679 -1.96 15.18 22.62
C HIS A 679 -1.51 13.78 23.01
N LEU A 680 -2.40 13.05 23.68
CA LEU A 680 -2.20 11.66 24.09
C LEU A 680 -3.40 10.83 23.61
N ILE A 681 -3.19 9.58 23.23
CA ILE A 681 -4.25 8.66 22.79
C ILE A 681 -4.29 7.41 23.66
N GLY A 682 -5.50 6.95 23.96
CA GLY A 682 -5.76 5.62 24.52
C GLY A 682 -7.10 5.09 24.05
N HIS A 683 -7.36 3.80 24.30
CA HIS A 683 -8.66 3.22 24.03
C HIS A 683 -9.72 3.83 24.96
N GLU A 684 -10.93 4.05 24.45
CA GLU A 684 -12.04 4.53 25.26
C GLU A 684 -12.32 3.60 26.45
N ASP A 685 -12.63 4.21 27.58
CA ASP A 685 -13.01 3.57 28.85
C ASP A 685 -11.94 2.69 29.52
N ASP A 686 -10.80 2.44 28.87
CA ASP A 686 -9.71 1.67 29.47
C ASP A 686 -8.96 2.50 30.53
N PRO A 687 -8.48 1.85 31.62
CA PRO A 687 -7.69 2.53 32.64
C PRO A 687 -6.41 3.09 32.03
N ALA A 688 -6.10 4.35 32.34
CA ALA A 688 -4.89 5.00 31.91
C ALA A 688 -4.18 5.69 33.09
N GLU A 689 -2.86 5.65 33.05
CA GLU A 689 -1.99 6.23 34.07
C GLU A 689 -0.79 6.94 33.44
N LEU A 690 -0.43 8.08 34.00
CA LEU A 690 0.73 8.87 33.58
C LEU A 690 1.41 9.45 34.81
N VAL A 691 2.74 9.40 34.85
CA VAL A 691 3.54 9.93 35.96
C VAL A 691 4.55 10.95 35.45
N LEU A 692 4.54 12.14 36.04
CA LEU A 692 5.42 13.26 35.72
C LEU A 692 6.30 13.63 36.92
N ARG A 693 7.48 14.18 36.66
CA ARG A 693 8.46 14.57 37.69
C ARG A 693 8.52 16.09 37.85
N TYR A 694 8.41 16.58 39.09
CA TYR A 694 8.43 18.00 39.45
C TYR A 694 9.24 18.29 40.72
N ALA A 695 9.78 19.50 40.82
CA ALA A 695 10.58 19.92 41.99
C ALA A 695 9.73 20.19 43.24
N ALA A 696 8.43 20.45 43.06
CA ALA A 696 7.44 20.68 44.10
C ALA A 696 6.05 20.38 43.54
N GLU A 697 5.04 20.24 44.41
CA GLU A 697 3.67 19.93 44.00
C GLU A 697 3.16 20.94 42.94
N PRO A 698 2.84 20.49 41.72
CA PRO A 698 2.36 21.37 40.67
C PRO A 698 0.87 21.70 40.86
N SER A 699 0.43 22.81 40.28
CA SER A 699 -1.00 23.12 40.18
C SER A 699 -1.63 22.34 39.04
N VAL A 700 -2.68 21.57 39.33
CA VAL A 700 -3.42 20.79 38.33
C VAL A 700 -4.86 21.28 38.21
N THR A 701 -5.29 21.60 36.99
CA THR A 701 -6.68 21.84 36.62
C THR A 701 -7.14 20.73 35.68
N ALA A 702 -8.08 19.89 36.13
CA ALA A 702 -8.56 18.75 35.37
C ALA A 702 -10.07 18.51 35.59
N PRO A 703 -10.76 17.82 34.67
CA PRO A 703 -12.10 17.30 34.88
C PRO A 703 -12.17 16.37 36.09
N ALA A 704 -13.35 16.25 36.71
CA ALA A 704 -13.56 15.43 37.90
C ALA A 704 -13.27 13.92 37.70
N VAL A 705 -13.22 13.44 36.45
CA VAL A 705 -12.88 12.06 36.09
C VAL A 705 -11.38 11.76 36.16
N VAL A 706 -10.54 12.77 36.32
CA VAL A 706 -9.08 12.63 36.46
C VAL A 706 -8.73 12.66 37.94
N ALA A 707 -8.22 11.55 38.45
CA ALA A 707 -7.66 11.49 39.80
C ALA A 707 -6.18 11.89 39.76
N THR A 708 -5.73 12.64 40.76
CA THR A 708 -4.33 13.07 40.90
C THR A 708 -3.76 12.58 42.23
N THR A 709 -2.49 12.20 42.24
CA THR A 709 -1.76 11.82 43.44
C THR A 709 -0.38 12.47 43.38
N TRP A 710 0.01 13.16 44.46
CA TRP A 710 1.32 13.77 44.62
C TRP A 710 2.15 12.99 45.64
N ASP A 711 3.33 12.55 45.23
CA ASP A 711 4.37 12.02 46.12
C ASP A 711 5.46 13.07 46.30
N GLU A 712 5.47 13.71 47.48
CA GLU A 712 6.43 14.76 47.82
C GLU A 712 7.87 14.23 47.94
N ALA A 713 8.06 12.98 48.37
CA ALA A 713 9.38 12.41 48.58
C ALA A 713 10.05 12.07 47.24
N ALA A 714 9.28 11.56 46.29
CA ALA A 714 9.75 11.21 44.95
C ALA A 714 9.65 12.38 43.94
N GLY A 715 8.91 13.45 44.28
CA GLY A 715 8.62 14.55 43.36
C GLY A 715 7.73 14.12 42.19
N GLN A 716 6.81 13.17 42.42
CA GLN A 716 6.02 12.53 41.36
C GLN A 716 4.56 12.97 41.41
N LEU A 717 4.06 13.45 40.27
CA LEU A 717 2.63 13.64 40.02
C LEU A 717 2.11 12.47 39.19
N ARG A 718 1.23 11.65 39.78
CA ARG A 718 0.50 10.61 39.07
C ARG A 718 -0.90 11.08 38.71
N LEU A 719 -1.30 10.83 37.46
CA LEU A 719 -2.66 11.01 36.95
C LEU A 719 -3.26 9.65 36.65
N ASN A 720 -4.47 9.40 37.12
CA ASN A 720 -5.28 8.23 36.78
C ASN A 720 -6.57 8.70 36.10
N LEU A 721 -6.88 8.16 34.93
CA LEU A 721 -8.02 8.57 34.12
C LEU A 721 -8.49 7.44 33.19
N ARG A 722 -9.56 7.70 32.44
CA ARG A 722 -10.02 6.86 31.33
C ARG A 722 -10.31 7.77 30.13
N PRO A 723 -9.70 7.56 28.95
CA PRO A 723 -10.09 8.25 27.74
C PRO A 723 -11.58 8.03 27.47
N GLY A 724 -12.29 9.07 27.02
CA GLY A 724 -13.71 8.98 26.73
C GLY A 724 -14.03 9.39 25.30
N ALA A 725 -15.32 9.36 24.95
CA ALA A 725 -15.80 9.81 23.65
C ALA A 725 -15.51 11.29 23.36
N SER A 726 -15.37 12.12 24.40
CA SER A 726 -14.95 13.52 24.29
C SER A 726 -13.55 13.68 24.85
N PRO A 727 -12.65 14.38 24.13
CA PRO A 727 -11.30 14.61 24.63
C PRO A 727 -11.25 15.34 25.97
N LEU A 728 -10.35 14.91 26.85
CA LEU A 728 -10.09 15.53 28.15
C LEU A 728 -9.02 16.63 28.02
N GLN A 729 -9.16 17.73 28.78
CA GLN A 729 -8.13 18.77 28.90
C GLN A 729 -7.59 18.76 30.33
N ILE A 730 -6.28 18.62 30.51
CA ILE A 730 -5.62 18.65 31.82
C ILE A 730 -4.50 19.68 31.76
N ASP A 731 -4.55 20.72 32.59
CA ASP A 731 -3.53 21.78 32.63
C ASP A 731 -2.70 21.64 33.90
N ILE A 732 -1.38 21.48 33.75
CA ILE A 732 -0.43 21.26 34.84
C ILE A 732 0.60 22.39 34.82
N THR A 733 0.68 23.19 35.87
CA THR A 733 1.69 24.27 35.99
C THR A 733 2.60 24.00 37.17
N GLY A 734 3.90 23.92 36.92
CA GLY A 734 4.89 23.66 37.96
C GLY A 734 6.32 23.76 37.43
N THR A 735 7.30 23.48 38.29
CA THR A 735 8.73 23.46 37.93
C THR A 735 9.13 22.03 37.54
N PRO A 736 9.24 21.70 36.23
CA PRO A 736 9.54 20.34 35.80
C PRO A 736 10.96 19.93 36.19
N LEU A 737 11.14 18.63 36.43
CA LEU A 737 12.44 18.00 36.57
C LEU A 737 12.69 17.06 35.40
N THR A 738 13.91 17.10 34.87
CA THR A 738 14.43 16.25 33.79
C THR A 738 15.89 15.90 34.10
N SER A 739 16.51 15.07 33.27
CA SER A 739 17.95 14.79 33.30
C SER A 739 18.82 16.07 33.23
N ASP A 740 18.32 17.14 32.60
CA ASP A 740 19.00 18.44 32.51
C ASP A 740 18.89 19.30 33.78
N GLY A 741 18.16 18.81 34.80
CA GLY A 741 17.88 19.49 36.05
C GLY A 741 16.53 20.23 36.06
N PRO A 742 16.32 21.14 37.03
CA PRO A 742 15.06 21.88 37.17
C PRO A 742 14.89 22.94 36.07
N GLY A 743 13.75 22.88 35.39
CA GLY A 743 13.32 23.89 34.43
C GLY A 743 12.79 25.18 35.08
N ALA A 744 12.29 26.10 34.25
CA ALA A 744 11.46 27.20 34.73
C ALA A 744 10.02 26.72 34.98
N GLU A 745 9.26 27.43 35.82
CA GLU A 745 7.83 27.15 35.96
C GLU A 745 7.12 27.31 34.60
N SER A 746 6.46 26.24 34.15
CA SER A 746 5.82 26.17 32.84
C SER A 746 4.52 25.37 32.88
N LEU A 747 3.64 25.64 31.92
CA LEU A 747 2.41 24.89 31.67
C LEU A 747 2.70 23.68 30.77
N LEU A 748 2.27 22.50 31.20
CA LEU A 748 2.00 21.36 30.35
C LEU A 748 0.48 21.15 30.28
N ALA A 749 -0.08 21.44 29.12
CA ALA A 749 -1.45 21.12 28.78
C ALA A 749 -1.49 19.74 28.10
N LEU A 750 -2.27 18.82 28.65
CA LEU A 750 -2.51 17.50 28.06
C LEU A 750 -3.90 17.45 27.45
N ARG A 751 -3.98 16.97 26.21
CA ARG A 751 -5.23 16.70 25.50
C ARG A 751 -5.36 15.20 25.28
N VAL A 752 -6.17 14.52 26.10
CA VAL A 752 -6.31 13.05 26.05
C VAL A 752 -7.49 12.67 25.16
N LEU A 753 -7.22 11.87 24.13
CA LEU A 753 -8.15 11.42 23.10
C LEU A 753 -8.49 9.95 23.29
N GLY A 754 -9.78 9.59 23.11
CA GLY A 754 -10.14 8.22 22.72
C GLY A 754 -9.80 7.95 21.24
N ARG A 755 -9.62 6.69 20.84
CA ARG A 755 -9.26 6.32 19.45
C ARG A 755 -10.25 6.88 18.40
N ARG A 756 -11.55 6.93 18.69
CA ARG A 756 -12.56 7.52 17.80
C ARG A 756 -12.36 9.03 17.62
N ALA A 757 -11.97 9.74 18.69
CA ALA A 757 -11.66 11.16 18.60
C ALA A 757 -10.35 11.40 17.84
N ALA A 758 -9.34 10.55 18.08
CA ALA A 758 -8.05 10.61 17.37
C ALA A 758 -8.20 10.39 15.85
N ALA A 759 -9.13 9.53 15.42
CA ALA A 759 -9.42 9.30 14.01
C ALA A 759 -9.76 10.61 13.26
N THR A 760 -10.42 11.56 13.92
CA THR A 760 -10.78 12.89 13.37
C THR A 760 -9.93 14.05 13.90
N THR A 761 -8.82 13.73 14.58
CA THR A 761 -7.84 14.72 15.05
C THR A 761 -6.62 14.74 14.14
N TRP A 762 -6.16 15.93 13.76
CA TRP A 762 -5.04 16.14 12.84
C TRP A 762 -4.07 17.16 13.44
N LEU A 763 -2.78 16.85 13.40
CA LEU A 763 -1.72 17.79 13.78
C LEU A 763 -0.98 18.20 12.51
N LEU A 764 -1.47 19.26 11.86
CA LEU A 764 -0.96 19.65 10.56
C LEU A 764 0.28 20.51 10.69
N PRO A 765 1.37 20.20 9.98
CA PRO A 765 2.51 21.10 9.89
C PRO A 765 2.11 22.37 9.14
N ALA A 766 2.60 23.53 9.59
CA ALA A 766 2.15 24.83 9.12
C ALA A 766 3.28 25.82 8.76
N GLY A 767 4.52 25.32 8.66
CA GLY A 767 5.75 26.06 8.34
C GLY A 767 6.62 26.36 9.56
N GLU A 768 7.93 26.52 9.37
CA GLU A 768 8.93 26.88 10.42
C GLU A 768 8.90 25.98 11.69
N GLY A 769 8.57 24.68 11.54
CA GLY A 769 8.44 23.73 12.66
C GLY A 769 7.15 23.85 13.46
N GLU A 770 6.24 24.76 13.09
CA GLU A 770 4.96 24.95 13.75
C GLU A 770 3.89 24.01 13.25
N HIS A 771 2.93 23.73 14.13
CA HIS A 771 1.79 22.85 13.86
C HIS A 771 0.48 23.50 14.28
N VAL A 772 -0.63 23.03 13.70
CA VAL A 772 -2.00 23.38 14.09
C VAL A 772 -2.74 22.08 14.40
N ALA A 773 -3.33 21.98 15.59
CA ALA A 773 -4.19 20.87 15.95
C ALA A 773 -5.63 21.15 15.52
N ILE A 774 -6.27 20.17 14.89
CA ILE A 774 -7.66 20.22 14.43
C ILE A 774 -8.37 18.98 14.95
N GLU A 775 -9.34 19.15 15.85
CA GLU A 775 -10.15 18.07 16.42
C GLU A 775 -11.54 18.07 15.79
N GLY A 776 -12.05 16.87 15.45
CA GLY A 776 -13.43 16.67 14.98
C GLY A 776 -13.64 16.83 13.47
N ALA A 777 -12.58 17.04 12.68
CA ALA A 777 -12.68 17.13 11.22
C ALA A 777 -12.43 15.75 10.57
N PRO A 778 -13.37 15.20 9.77
CA PRO A 778 -13.14 13.94 9.06
C PRO A 778 -11.98 13.98 8.06
N LEU A 779 -11.66 15.15 7.52
CA LEU A 779 -10.50 15.38 6.67
C LEU A 779 -9.86 16.73 7.03
N ALA A 780 -8.54 16.76 7.13
CA ALA A 780 -7.75 17.98 7.12
C ALA A 780 -6.55 17.77 6.18
N ARG A 781 -6.31 18.70 5.25
CA ARG A 781 -5.24 18.57 4.24
C ARG A 781 -4.03 19.42 4.57
N THR A 782 -4.25 20.72 4.71
CA THR A 782 -3.16 21.70 4.84
C THR A 782 -3.50 22.76 5.87
N ALA A 783 -2.47 23.25 6.55
CA ALA A 783 -2.51 24.44 7.38
C ALA A 783 -1.42 25.42 6.92
N ARG A 784 -1.75 26.71 6.84
CA ARG A 784 -0.78 27.78 6.59
C ARG A 784 -0.97 28.92 7.58
N LEU A 785 0.13 29.43 8.12
CA LEU A 785 0.11 30.53 9.07
C LEU A 785 0.58 31.83 8.41
N GLU A 786 -0.25 32.87 8.49
CA GLU A 786 0.05 34.21 7.98
C GLU A 786 -0.13 35.25 9.08
N ARG A 787 0.96 35.63 9.77
CA ARG A 787 0.98 36.63 10.85
C ARG A 787 -0.02 36.31 11.99
N ALA A 788 -1.26 36.81 11.87
CA ALA A 788 -2.35 36.67 12.83
C ALA A 788 -3.52 35.84 12.26
N HIS A 789 -3.35 35.23 11.10
CA HIS A 789 -4.35 34.43 10.40
C HIS A 789 -3.82 33.01 10.17
N ALA A 790 -4.69 32.01 10.23
CA ALA A 790 -4.41 30.66 9.75
C ALA A 790 -5.37 30.32 8.60
N GLU A 791 -4.89 29.71 7.53
CA GLU A 791 -5.69 29.21 6.41
C GLU A 791 -5.63 27.69 6.39
N LEU A 792 -6.81 27.05 6.45
CA LEU A 792 -6.93 25.60 6.55
C LEU A 792 -7.85 25.04 5.47
N VAL A 793 -7.50 23.87 4.95
CA VAL A 793 -8.35 23.08 4.07
C VAL A 793 -8.88 21.88 4.85
N LEU A 794 -10.14 22.01 5.30
CA LEU A 794 -10.85 20.99 6.05
C LEU A 794 -12.01 20.45 5.22
N GLY A 795 -12.32 19.16 5.39
CA GLY A 795 -13.37 18.49 4.66
C GLY A 795 -14.25 17.63 5.54
N THR A 796 -15.53 17.55 5.17
CA THR A 796 -16.51 16.69 5.81
C THR A 796 -17.61 16.30 4.83
N THR A 797 -18.20 15.14 5.03
CA THR A 797 -19.42 14.70 4.33
C THR A 797 -20.67 15.13 5.10
N GLU A 798 -20.63 15.04 6.42
CA GLU A 798 -21.73 15.44 7.31
C GLU A 798 -21.40 16.71 8.09
N ARG A 799 -22.37 17.24 8.86
CA ARG A 799 -22.08 18.36 9.76
C ARG A 799 -21.07 17.92 10.82
N ALA A 800 -19.99 18.66 11.00
CA ALA A 800 -18.97 18.36 12.00
C ALA A 800 -18.67 19.59 12.87
N GLU A 801 -18.57 19.40 14.18
CA GLU A 801 -18.09 20.42 15.11
C GLU A 801 -16.58 20.30 15.24
N VAL A 802 -15.86 21.40 15.02
CA VAL A 802 -14.41 21.41 14.91
C VAL A 802 -13.81 22.40 15.91
N ARG A 803 -12.81 21.92 16.65
CA ARG A 803 -11.94 22.74 17.48
C ARG A 803 -10.57 22.83 16.84
N ILE A 804 -9.98 24.02 16.86
CA ILE A 804 -8.67 24.29 16.29
C ILE A 804 -7.80 24.95 17.35
N ASP A 805 -6.67 24.34 17.66
CA ASP A 805 -5.62 24.91 18.51
C ASP A 805 -4.44 25.32 17.62
N ALA A 806 -4.29 26.63 17.43
CA ALA A 806 -3.22 27.27 16.67
C ALA A 806 -2.31 28.09 17.61
N PRO A 807 -1.12 28.53 17.16
CA PRO A 807 -0.26 29.39 17.98
C PRO A 807 -1.00 30.64 18.48
N ASP A 808 -0.75 31.06 19.74
CA ASP A 808 -1.48 32.15 20.42
C ASP A 808 -1.58 33.47 19.66
N ARG A 809 -0.64 33.73 18.73
CA ARG A 809 -0.62 34.93 17.90
C ARG A 809 -1.75 34.95 16.88
N ILE A 810 -2.31 33.79 16.55
CA ILE A 810 -3.41 33.64 15.60
C ILE A 810 -4.70 34.17 16.23
N ARG A 811 -5.35 35.09 15.52
CA ARG A 811 -6.59 35.77 15.93
C ARG A 811 -7.77 35.41 15.05
N GLN A 812 -7.52 34.80 13.89
CA GLN A 812 -8.55 34.42 12.95
C GLN A 812 -8.12 33.17 12.17
N VAL A 813 -9.01 32.20 12.08
CA VAL A 813 -8.84 31.01 11.23
C VAL A 813 -9.76 31.11 10.03
N ARG A 814 -9.28 30.70 8.85
CA ARG A 814 -10.04 30.68 7.61
C ARG A 814 -10.20 29.25 7.11
N VAL A 815 -11.44 28.85 6.86
CA VAL A 815 -11.80 27.52 6.32
C VAL A 815 -12.82 27.73 5.21
N GLY A 816 -12.55 27.19 4.01
CA GLY A 816 -13.46 27.33 2.86
C GLY A 816 -13.83 28.78 2.53
N GLY A 817 -12.87 29.70 2.65
CA GLY A 817 -13.04 31.15 2.45
C GLY A 817 -13.81 31.87 3.56
N ARG A 818 -14.28 31.18 4.60
CA ARG A 818 -14.98 31.79 5.75
C ARG A 818 -14.02 32.03 6.91
N SER A 819 -14.18 33.17 7.59
CA SER A 819 -13.33 33.56 8.72
C SER A 819 -14.01 33.32 10.07
N HIS A 820 -13.26 32.76 11.01
CA HIS A 820 -13.68 32.42 12.36
C HIS A 820 -12.72 33.08 13.37
N PRO A 821 -13.21 33.72 14.44
CA PRO A 821 -12.34 34.32 15.45
C PRO A 821 -11.60 33.24 16.24
N ALA A 822 -10.34 33.51 16.57
CA ALA A 822 -9.55 32.70 17.50
C ALA A 822 -9.29 33.50 18.79
N HIS A 823 -9.58 32.89 19.93
CA HIS A 823 -9.36 33.45 21.26
C HIS A 823 -8.24 32.66 21.92
N ASP A 824 -7.09 33.32 22.15
CA ASP A 824 -5.88 32.69 22.68
C ASP A 824 -5.48 31.44 21.89
N GLY A 825 -5.41 31.57 20.56
CA GLY A 825 -5.05 30.48 19.65
C GLY A 825 -6.16 29.48 19.35
N ILE A 826 -7.28 29.52 20.09
CA ILE A 826 -8.37 28.53 19.96
C ILE A 826 -9.51 29.08 19.10
N ALA A 827 -9.91 28.35 18.06
CA ALA A 827 -11.11 28.62 17.27
C ALA A 827 -12.05 27.40 17.30
N GLU A 828 -13.35 27.67 17.44
CA GLU A 828 -14.40 26.66 17.36
C GLU A 828 -15.34 27.03 16.20
N LEU A 829 -15.68 26.05 15.37
CA LEU A 829 -16.57 26.24 14.23
C LEU A 829 -17.34 24.97 13.90
N THR A 830 -18.41 25.15 13.14
CA THR A 830 -19.16 24.05 12.53
C THR A 830 -18.84 23.99 11.04
N LEU A 831 -18.37 22.84 10.57
CA LEU A 831 -18.33 22.53 9.14
C LEU A 831 -19.73 22.10 8.67
N PRO A 832 -20.27 22.69 7.59
CA PRO A 832 -21.54 22.26 7.03
C PRO A 832 -21.41 20.88 6.37
N ALA A 833 -22.50 20.11 6.35
CA ALA A 833 -22.58 18.90 5.53
C ALA A 833 -22.30 19.23 4.06
N ALA A 834 -21.64 18.30 3.36
CA ALA A 834 -21.37 18.46 1.94
C ALA A 834 -22.69 18.45 1.15
N PRO A 835 -22.86 19.32 0.15
CA PRO A 835 -23.98 19.20 -0.76
C PRO A 835 -23.83 17.90 -1.57
N THR A 836 -24.90 17.13 -1.71
CA THR A 836 -24.91 15.96 -2.60
C THR A 836 -25.33 16.42 -4.00
N PRO A 837 -24.43 16.39 -5.00
CA PRO A 837 -24.81 16.75 -6.36
C PRO A 837 -25.79 15.72 -6.92
N ALA A 838 -26.71 16.17 -7.78
CA ALA A 838 -27.63 15.28 -8.46
C ALA A 838 -26.88 14.25 -9.32
N VAL A 839 -27.47 13.07 -9.42
CA VAL A 839 -27.06 12.02 -10.34
C VAL A 839 -27.99 12.08 -11.55
N PRO A 840 -27.49 12.32 -12.77
CA PRO A 840 -28.32 12.29 -13.97
C PRO A 840 -28.72 10.85 -14.34
N ASP A 841 -29.93 10.69 -14.88
CA ASP A 841 -30.35 9.45 -15.52
C ASP A 841 -29.57 9.22 -16.82
N LEU A 842 -29.22 7.96 -17.08
CA LEU A 842 -28.50 7.56 -18.29
C LEU A 842 -29.51 7.07 -19.35
N HIS A 843 -29.69 7.86 -20.40
CA HIS A 843 -30.52 7.48 -21.55
C HIS A 843 -29.65 6.79 -22.61
N LEU A 844 -29.79 5.47 -22.72
CA LEU A 844 -28.95 4.65 -23.58
C LEU A 844 -29.48 4.59 -25.02
N ARG A 845 -28.54 4.62 -25.95
CA ARG A 845 -28.73 4.26 -27.36
C ARG A 845 -27.82 3.11 -27.73
N MET A 846 -28.23 2.26 -28.66
CA MET A 846 -27.55 1.03 -29.02
C MET A 846 -27.33 0.92 -30.53
N ALA A 847 -26.18 0.34 -30.88
CA ALA A 847 -25.90 -0.15 -32.22
C ALA A 847 -25.27 -1.55 -32.13
N GLU A 848 -25.66 -2.44 -33.05
CA GLU A 848 -24.99 -3.73 -33.18
C GLU A 848 -23.59 -3.56 -33.76
N GLU A 849 -22.64 -4.34 -33.25
CA GLU A 849 -21.31 -4.51 -33.84
C GLU A 849 -21.13 -5.97 -34.27
N ALA A 850 -20.52 -6.10 -35.44
CA ALA A 850 -19.42 -7.02 -35.77
C ALA A 850 -19.47 -7.23 -37.29
N PRO A 851 -19.30 -6.18 -38.12
CA PRO A 851 -19.34 -6.34 -39.57
C PRO A 851 -18.34 -7.40 -40.07
N GLU A 852 -17.32 -7.70 -39.28
CA GLU A 852 -16.37 -8.81 -39.43
C GLU A 852 -16.99 -10.21 -39.46
N VAL A 853 -18.25 -10.42 -39.09
CA VAL A 853 -18.89 -11.74 -39.17
C VAL A 853 -19.47 -11.99 -40.56
N GLU A 854 -19.76 -10.92 -41.31
CA GLU A 854 -20.38 -11.02 -42.63
C GLU A 854 -19.43 -11.70 -43.63
N PRO A 855 -19.92 -12.66 -44.44
CA PRO A 855 -19.11 -13.32 -45.47
C PRO A 855 -18.48 -12.32 -46.45
N GLY A 856 -19.25 -11.28 -46.80
CA GLY A 856 -18.87 -10.22 -47.74
C GLY A 856 -18.00 -9.11 -47.18
N TYR A 857 -17.62 -9.14 -45.90
CA TYR A 857 -16.76 -8.11 -45.30
C TYR A 857 -15.38 -8.07 -45.96
N ASP A 858 -14.92 -6.85 -46.27
CA ASP A 858 -13.60 -6.60 -46.85
C ASP A 858 -12.51 -6.55 -45.77
N ASP A 859 -11.83 -7.67 -45.60
CA ASP A 859 -10.69 -7.83 -44.70
C ASP A 859 -9.34 -7.65 -45.42
N SER A 860 -9.30 -7.07 -46.63
CA SER A 860 -8.05 -6.91 -47.40
C SER A 860 -7.00 -6.02 -46.71
N GLY A 861 -7.44 -5.11 -45.84
CA GLY A 861 -6.57 -4.26 -45.02
C GLY A 861 -6.12 -4.89 -43.68
N TRP A 862 -6.47 -6.15 -43.41
CA TRP A 862 -6.02 -6.87 -42.22
C TRP A 862 -4.65 -7.53 -42.46
N THR A 863 -3.91 -7.73 -41.38
CA THR A 863 -2.59 -8.36 -41.43
C THR A 863 -2.76 -9.83 -41.82
N PRO A 864 -2.10 -10.33 -42.88
CA PRO A 864 -2.02 -11.76 -43.15
C PRO A 864 -1.36 -12.49 -41.99
N ALA A 865 -1.96 -13.59 -41.53
CA ALA A 865 -1.40 -14.46 -40.50
C ALA A 865 -0.86 -15.75 -41.14
N ASP A 866 0.21 -15.60 -41.93
CA ASP A 866 0.82 -16.65 -42.76
C ASP A 866 2.24 -17.02 -42.30
N SER A 867 2.70 -16.47 -41.17
CA SER A 867 4.01 -16.78 -40.61
C SER A 867 4.09 -18.24 -40.18
N THR A 868 5.17 -18.92 -40.58
CA THR A 868 5.45 -20.31 -40.18
C THR A 868 6.55 -20.39 -39.11
N ALA A 869 6.99 -19.25 -38.58
CA ALA A 869 8.01 -19.14 -37.54
C ALA A 869 7.57 -18.16 -36.45
N GLY A 870 7.59 -18.61 -35.20
CA GLY A 870 7.21 -17.79 -34.06
C GLY A 870 8.27 -16.75 -33.65
N SER A 871 7.86 -15.74 -32.89
CA SER A 871 8.80 -14.80 -32.25
C SER A 871 9.57 -15.47 -31.10
N THR A 872 8.87 -16.31 -30.35
CA THR A 872 9.40 -16.99 -29.17
C THR A 872 8.95 -18.46 -29.15
N ARG A 873 9.51 -19.26 -28.24
CA ARG A 873 9.06 -20.64 -27.99
C ARG A 873 7.56 -20.76 -27.65
N PHE A 874 6.95 -19.69 -27.13
CA PHE A 874 5.53 -19.65 -26.76
C PHE A 874 4.63 -19.21 -27.92
N GLN A 875 5.19 -18.56 -28.94
CA GLN A 875 4.45 -17.89 -30.02
C GLN A 875 4.70 -18.57 -31.39
N GLY A 876 4.96 -19.88 -31.37
CA GLY A 876 5.19 -20.70 -32.56
C GLY A 876 3.93 -21.04 -33.34
N PRO A 877 4.06 -21.63 -34.55
CA PRO A 877 2.90 -22.08 -35.31
C PRO A 877 2.18 -23.24 -34.61
N GLY A 878 0.85 -23.23 -34.70
CA GLY A 878 0.00 -24.32 -34.20
C GLY A 878 -0.01 -25.55 -35.11
N ARG A 879 -0.95 -26.48 -34.87
CA ARG A 879 -1.21 -27.66 -35.72
C ARG A 879 -1.59 -27.27 -37.15
N GLY A 880 -2.19 -26.08 -37.32
CA GLY A 880 -2.51 -25.50 -38.64
C GLY A 880 -1.29 -25.01 -39.44
N GLY A 881 -0.08 -25.04 -38.87
CA GLY A 881 1.17 -24.72 -39.56
C GLY A 881 1.48 -23.22 -39.69
N VAL A 882 0.63 -22.35 -39.14
CA VAL A 882 0.85 -20.88 -39.08
C VAL A 882 0.77 -20.37 -37.65
N VAL A 883 1.43 -19.25 -37.39
CA VAL A 883 1.38 -18.51 -36.12
C VAL A 883 0.07 -17.72 -36.08
N LEU A 884 -0.74 -17.94 -35.05
CA LEU A 884 -1.94 -17.15 -34.80
C LEU A 884 -1.79 -16.22 -33.59
N ASP A 885 -0.76 -16.40 -32.76
CA ASP A 885 -0.54 -15.59 -31.57
C ASP A 885 -0.54 -14.07 -31.86
N CYS A 886 -1.34 -13.30 -31.11
CA CYS A 886 -1.51 -11.87 -31.41
C CYS A 886 -0.29 -11.02 -31.04
N ASN A 887 0.49 -11.45 -30.04
CA ASN A 887 1.72 -10.76 -29.67
C ASN A 887 2.71 -10.78 -30.83
N HIS A 888 2.84 -11.89 -31.59
CA HIS A 888 3.65 -11.97 -32.80
C HIS A 888 3.37 -10.85 -33.81
N TYR A 889 2.09 -10.48 -33.96
CA TYR A 889 1.65 -9.45 -34.91
C TYR A 889 1.62 -8.02 -34.33
N GLY A 890 2.05 -7.83 -33.07
CA GLY A 890 2.09 -6.51 -32.43
C GLY A 890 0.75 -6.02 -31.90
N PHE A 891 -0.19 -6.94 -31.63
CA PHE A 891 -1.46 -6.61 -30.99
C PHE A 891 -1.44 -7.16 -29.57
N HIS A 892 -1.38 -6.26 -28.58
CA HIS A 892 -1.07 -6.63 -27.20
C HIS A 892 -2.26 -6.56 -26.24
N GLU A 893 -3.25 -5.73 -26.52
CA GLU A 893 -4.29 -5.39 -25.54
C GLU A 893 -5.70 -5.52 -26.14
N GLY A 894 -6.67 -5.89 -25.29
CA GLY A 894 -8.09 -5.97 -25.62
C GLY A 894 -8.49 -7.05 -26.65
N SER A 895 -9.62 -6.85 -27.32
CA SER A 895 -10.20 -7.84 -28.24
C SER A 895 -9.41 -8.00 -29.53
N ILE A 896 -9.16 -9.23 -29.97
CA ILE A 896 -8.43 -9.53 -31.21
C ILE A 896 -9.30 -10.35 -32.16
N TRP A 897 -9.42 -9.88 -33.41
CA TRP A 897 -10.16 -10.58 -34.46
C TRP A 897 -9.24 -11.42 -35.35
N TYR A 898 -9.78 -12.56 -35.78
CA TYR A 898 -9.22 -13.49 -36.75
C TYR A 898 -10.27 -13.80 -37.81
N ARG A 899 -9.85 -13.86 -39.08
CA ARG A 899 -10.69 -14.32 -40.18
C ARG A 899 -9.95 -15.40 -40.97
N ALA A 900 -10.60 -16.56 -41.13
CA ALA A 900 -10.07 -17.69 -41.88
C ALA A 900 -10.93 -17.92 -43.13
N ARG A 901 -10.29 -18.08 -44.29
CA ARG A 901 -10.95 -18.51 -45.53
C ARG A 901 -10.43 -19.89 -45.91
N PHE A 902 -11.34 -20.84 -46.11
CA PHE A 902 -10.99 -22.21 -46.47
C PHE A 902 -12.10 -22.90 -47.26
N THR A 903 -11.78 -23.98 -47.97
CA THR A 903 -12.78 -24.86 -48.58
C THR A 903 -13.26 -25.88 -47.55
N ALA A 904 -14.55 -25.94 -47.27
CA ALA A 904 -15.10 -26.84 -46.26
C ALA A 904 -14.98 -28.32 -46.66
N GLY A 905 -14.53 -29.16 -45.74
CA GLY A 905 -14.48 -30.62 -45.87
C GLY A 905 -15.76 -31.30 -45.36
N GLU A 906 -15.72 -32.63 -45.20
CA GLU A 906 -16.88 -33.40 -44.67
C GLU A 906 -17.07 -33.28 -43.15
N GLY A 907 -16.02 -32.88 -42.42
CA GLY A 907 -16.05 -32.69 -40.97
C GLY A 907 -16.81 -31.44 -40.55
N ARG A 908 -17.26 -31.39 -39.30
CA ARG A 908 -18.03 -30.24 -38.75
C ARG A 908 -17.49 -29.68 -37.43
N GLU A 909 -16.44 -30.29 -36.91
CA GLU A 909 -15.79 -29.88 -35.67
C GLU A 909 -14.69 -28.86 -35.93
N LEU A 910 -14.68 -27.79 -35.16
CA LEU A 910 -13.62 -26.79 -35.06
C LEU A 910 -12.91 -27.02 -33.73
N VAL A 911 -11.60 -27.25 -33.75
CA VAL A 911 -10.79 -27.29 -32.51
C VAL A 911 -10.01 -25.99 -32.41
N LEU A 912 -10.33 -25.17 -31.42
CA LEU A 912 -9.74 -23.86 -31.20
C LEU A 912 -8.98 -23.84 -29.89
N ARG A 913 -7.80 -23.23 -29.89
CA ARG A 913 -6.99 -23.02 -28.69
C ARG A 913 -6.65 -21.54 -28.56
N GLY A 914 -7.32 -20.88 -27.63
CA GLY A 914 -7.12 -19.46 -27.34
C GLY A 914 -6.64 -19.23 -25.90
N ASN A 915 -5.90 -18.15 -25.69
CA ASN A 915 -5.51 -17.65 -24.36
C ASN A 915 -5.72 -16.13 -24.31
N GLY A 916 -6.62 -15.64 -23.48
CA GLY A 916 -6.81 -14.19 -23.28
C GLY A 916 -6.33 -13.67 -21.93
N GLY A 917 -5.60 -14.48 -21.15
CA GLY A 917 -5.22 -14.22 -19.77
C GLY A 917 -5.94 -15.17 -18.82
N THR A 918 -5.19 -16.05 -18.15
CA THR A 918 -5.74 -17.19 -17.39
C THR A 918 -6.14 -16.89 -15.95
N GLY A 919 -6.06 -15.64 -15.48
CA GLY A 919 -6.34 -15.33 -14.07
C GLY A 919 -5.24 -15.83 -13.13
N GLN A 920 -5.56 -15.91 -11.84
CA GLN A 920 -4.86 -16.74 -10.84
C GLN A 920 -5.75 -17.93 -10.46
N PRO A 921 -5.68 -19.07 -11.18
CA PRO A 921 -6.62 -20.18 -10.99
C PRO A 921 -6.62 -20.78 -9.59
N ALA A 922 -5.51 -20.66 -8.84
CA ALA A 922 -5.44 -21.11 -7.45
C ALA A 922 -6.33 -20.29 -6.52
N GLN A 923 -6.65 -19.05 -6.89
CA GLN A 923 -7.45 -18.11 -6.09
C GLN A 923 -8.75 -17.69 -6.80
N GLY A 924 -8.98 -18.11 -8.04
CA GLY A 924 -10.06 -17.60 -8.90
C GLY A 924 -10.34 -18.46 -10.14
N LYS A 925 -10.90 -17.85 -11.18
CA LYS A 925 -11.33 -18.53 -12.43
C LYS A 925 -10.75 -17.81 -13.65
N ALA A 926 -10.44 -18.58 -14.70
CA ALA A 926 -9.95 -18.01 -15.95
C ALA A 926 -11.04 -17.12 -16.60
N PRO A 927 -10.79 -15.81 -16.76
CA PRO A 927 -11.81 -14.86 -17.18
C PRO A 927 -12.06 -14.79 -18.69
N ALA A 928 -11.04 -15.06 -19.50
CA ALA A 928 -11.08 -14.78 -20.92
C ALA A 928 -11.87 -15.82 -21.74
N PHE A 929 -12.50 -15.36 -22.82
CA PHE A 929 -13.24 -16.19 -23.76
C PHE A 929 -13.10 -15.67 -25.20
N GLY A 930 -13.48 -16.51 -26.16
CA GLY A 930 -13.65 -16.12 -27.55
C GLY A 930 -15.05 -16.45 -28.08
N GLN A 931 -15.42 -15.82 -29.20
CA GLN A 931 -16.68 -16.04 -29.91
C GLN A 931 -16.41 -16.33 -31.39
N VAL A 932 -17.26 -17.18 -31.97
CA VAL A 932 -17.03 -17.75 -33.30
C VAL A 932 -18.28 -17.63 -34.18
N TRP A 933 -18.08 -17.20 -35.41
CA TRP A 933 -19.07 -17.18 -36.49
C TRP A 933 -18.53 -17.89 -37.72
N ALA A 934 -19.40 -18.58 -38.46
CA ALA A 934 -19.10 -19.18 -39.75
C ALA A 934 -20.16 -18.72 -40.76
N ASP A 935 -19.70 -18.09 -41.85
CA ASP A 935 -20.55 -17.49 -42.88
C ASP A 935 -21.68 -16.59 -42.32
N GLY A 936 -21.36 -15.80 -41.27
CA GLY A 936 -22.29 -14.92 -40.56
C GLY A 936 -23.14 -15.61 -39.48
N ALA A 937 -23.19 -16.94 -39.43
CA ALA A 937 -23.94 -17.67 -38.41
C ALA A 937 -23.12 -17.84 -37.13
N TYR A 938 -23.71 -17.56 -35.96
CA TYR A 938 -23.07 -17.79 -34.67
C TYR A 938 -22.88 -19.27 -34.40
N VAL A 939 -21.64 -19.67 -34.12
CA VAL A 939 -21.26 -21.04 -33.80
C VAL A 939 -21.25 -21.26 -32.28
N GLY A 940 -20.72 -20.29 -31.52
CA GLY A 940 -20.65 -20.38 -30.06
C GLY A 940 -19.54 -19.54 -29.44
N ALA A 941 -19.53 -19.49 -28.12
CA ALA A 941 -18.44 -18.97 -27.31
C ALA A 941 -17.60 -20.12 -26.73
N PHE A 942 -16.31 -19.88 -26.48
CA PHE A 942 -15.41 -20.86 -25.89
C PHE A 942 -14.46 -20.23 -24.86
N PRO A 943 -14.07 -20.94 -23.79
CA PRO A 943 -13.04 -20.47 -22.86
C PRO A 943 -11.70 -20.25 -23.55
N ALA A 944 -11.10 -19.07 -23.38
CA ALA A 944 -9.77 -18.75 -23.90
C ALA A 944 -8.74 -18.87 -22.78
N ASN A 945 -8.60 -20.07 -22.22
CA ASN A 945 -7.78 -20.39 -21.05
C ASN A 945 -6.50 -21.18 -21.39
N GLY A 946 -6.16 -21.30 -22.67
CA GLY A 946 -5.01 -22.06 -23.15
C GLY A 946 -5.26 -23.56 -23.39
N ALA A 947 -6.49 -24.06 -23.24
CA ALA A 947 -6.87 -25.45 -23.52
C ALA A 947 -7.61 -25.60 -24.87
N ASP A 948 -7.56 -26.80 -25.46
CA ASP A 948 -8.34 -27.13 -26.67
C ASP A 948 -9.84 -27.05 -26.37
N GLN A 949 -10.58 -26.34 -27.22
CA GLN A 949 -12.04 -26.22 -27.19
C GLN A 949 -12.61 -26.70 -28.50
N THR A 950 -13.57 -27.62 -28.45
CA THR A 950 -14.26 -28.13 -29.64
C THR A 950 -15.63 -27.47 -29.78
N LEU A 951 -15.87 -26.86 -30.94
CA LEU A 951 -17.17 -26.33 -31.34
C LEU A 951 -17.67 -27.06 -32.59
N THR A 952 -18.98 -27.10 -32.79
CA THR A 952 -19.59 -27.77 -33.94
C THR A 952 -20.31 -26.74 -34.83
N LEU A 953 -20.00 -26.75 -36.13
CA LEU A 953 -20.65 -25.89 -37.11
C LEU A 953 -22.18 -26.15 -37.15
N PRO A 954 -23.04 -25.12 -37.19
CA PRO A 954 -24.49 -25.26 -37.31
C PRO A 954 -24.93 -25.95 -38.61
N ASP A 955 -26.11 -26.57 -38.60
CA ASP A 955 -26.68 -27.23 -39.79
C ASP A 955 -26.89 -26.23 -40.93
N GLY A 956 -26.40 -26.60 -42.13
CA GLY A 956 -26.52 -25.77 -43.33
C GLY A 956 -25.47 -24.67 -43.49
N VAL A 957 -24.48 -24.59 -42.59
CA VAL A 957 -23.32 -23.69 -42.69
C VAL A 957 -22.11 -24.48 -43.16
N ALA A 958 -21.26 -23.89 -44.00
CA ALA A 958 -20.03 -24.51 -44.53
C ALA A 958 -20.25 -25.86 -45.23
N ALA A 959 -21.03 -25.88 -46.31
CA ALA A 959 -21.29 -27.12 -47.04
C ALA A 959 -20.00 -27.66 -47.70
N PRO A 960 -19.79 -29.00 -47.74
CA PRO A 960 -18.56 -29.57 -48.29
C PRO A 960 -18.28 -29.10 -49.73
N GLY A 961 -17.06 -28.61 -49.96
CA GLY A 961 -16.59 -28.07 -51.24
C GLY A 961 -16.88 -26.58 -51.46
N GLU A 962 -17.61 -25.92 -50.57
CA GLU A 962 -17.84 -24.46 -50.63
C GLU A 962 -16.70 -23.69 -49.92
N GLU A 963 -16.48 -22.44 -50.36
CA GLU A 963 -15.63 -21.52 -49.60
C GLU A 963 -16.39 -21.03 -48.37
N THR A 964 -15.75 -21.14 -47.21
CA THR A 964 -16.29 -20.72 -45.92
C THR A 964 -15.40 -19.65 -45.30
N VAL A 965 -16.04 -18.68 -44.68
CA VAL A 965 -15.40 -17.65 -43.86
C VAL A 965 -15.70 -17.93 -42.39
N LEU A 966 -14.64 -18.17 -41.61
CA LEU A 966 -14.72 -18.22 -40.15
C LEU A 966 -14.26 -16.87 -39.59
N ALA A 967 -15.06 -16.25 -38.73
CA ALA A 967 -14.66 -15.09 -37.93
C ALA A 967 -14.56 -15.50 -36.46
N VAL A 968 -13.42 -15.24 -35.83
CA VAL A 968 -13.16 -15.52 -34.42
C VAL A 968 -12.71 -14.24 -33.74
N VAL A 969 -13.32 -13.89 -32.62
CA VAL A 969 -12.80 -12.84 -31.72
C VAL A 969 -12.36 -13.48 -30.42
N VAL A 970 -11.20 -13.11 -29.91
CA VAL A 970 -10.73 -13.47 -28.57
C VAL A 970 -10.62 -12.20 -27.74
N HIS A 971 -11.35 -12.14 -26.63
CA HIS A 971 -11.32 -11.00 -25.71
C HIS A 971 -10.17 -11.20 -24.73
N THR A 972 -9.07 -10.48 -24.95
CA THR A 972 -7.90 -10.54 -24.06
C THR A 972 -7.97 -9.47 -22.98
N LEU A 973 -7.35 -9.75 -21.84
CA LEU A 973 -7.33 -8.91 -20.64
C LEU A 973 -5.91 -8.41 -20.34
N GLY A 974 -5.07 -8.34 -21.37
CA GLY A 974 -3.68 -7.92 -21.31
C GLY A 974 -2.67 -9.01 -20.97
N GLN A 975 -1.48 -8.59 -20.56
CA GLN A 975 -0.31 -9.47 -20.44
C GLN A 975 -0.04 -9.86 -18.99
N ASN A 976 0.44 -11.09 -18.79
CA ASN A 976 0.90 -11.50 -17.46
C ASN A 976 2.13 -10.68 -17.07
N LEU A 977 2.34 -10.53 -15.77
CA LEU A 977 3.61 -10.09 -15.19
C LEU A 977 4.69 -11.20 -15.28
N ASP A 978 5.94 -10.88 -14.94
CA ASP A 978 7.11 -11.76 -15.12
C ASP A 978 7.89 -12.02 -13.82
N TRP A 979 7.19 -12.04 -12.68
CA TRP A 979 7.80 -12.20 -11.35
C TRP A 979 8.65 -13.48 -11.24
N SER A 980 8.15 -14.59 -11.80
CA SER A 980 8.82 -15.90 -11.85
C SER A 980 10.03 -15.96 -12.79
N ASP A 981 10.24 -14.97 -13.65
CA ASP A 981 11.30 -14.92 -14.68
C ASP A 981 11.40 -16.20 -15.54
N ASP A 982 10.27 -16.90 -15.72
CA ASP A 982 10.15 -18.12 -16.51
C ASP A 982 9.53 -17.88 -17.91
N GLY A 983 9.19 -16.63 -18.20
CA GLY A 983 8.58 -16.16 -19.44
C GLY A 983 7.04 -16.22 -19.43
N LEU A 984 6.40 -16.28 -18.25
CA LEU A 984 4.94 -16.20 -18.13
C LEU A 984 4.35 -14.96 -18.81
N SER A 985 5.07 -13.83 -18.79
CA SER A 985 4.70 -12.59 -19.49
C SER A 985 4.66 -12.73 -21.02
N LYS A 986 5.38 -13.70 -21.58
CA LYS A 986 5.49 -13.97 -23.03
C LYS A 986 4.57 -15.07 -23.52
N GLN A 987 3.81 -15.66 -22.60
CA GLN A 987 2.82 -16.68 -22.91
C GLN A 987 1.91 -16.17 -24.03
N ASN A 988 1.53 -17.07 -24.93
CA ASN A 988 0.67 -16.73 -26.05
C ASN A 988 -0.61 -15.98 -25.64
N ARG A 989 -1.09 -15.12 -26.53
CA ARG A 989 -2.31 -14.32 -26.40
C ARG A 989 -3.15 -14.38 -27.68
N GLY A 990 -4.47 -14.23 -27.51
CA GLY A 990 -5.43 -14.38 -28.59
C GLY A 990 -5.66 -15.86 -28.96
N LEU A 991 -5.85 -16.14 -30.25
CA LEU A 991 -5.93 -17.50 -30.79
C LEU A 991 -4.52 -17.94 -31.14
N PHE A 992 -4.05 -19.10 -30.70
CA PHE A 992 -2.69 -19.55 -31.04
C PHE A 992 -2.65 -20.90 -31.75
N ASP A 993 -3.77 -21.63 -31.76
CA ASP A 993 -3.94 -22.82 -32.59
C ASP A 993 -5.41 -22.98 -33.03
N ALA A 994 -5.59 -23.51 -34.24
CA ALA A 994 -6.89 -23.80 -34.82
C ALA A 994 -6.80 -24.96 -35.80
N VAL A 995 -7.63 -25.98 -35.61
CA VAL A 995 -7.82 -27.09 -36.55
C VAL A 995 -9.24 -27.00 -37.08
N LEU A 996 -9.36 -26.66 -38.36
CA LEU A 996 -10.63 -26.47 -39.06
C LEU A 996 -10.91 -27.68 -39.96
N PRO A 997 -12.19 -28.00 -40.26
CA PRO A 997 -12.56 -29.06 -41.19
C PRO A 997 -12.38 -28.57 -42.63
N ALA A 998 -11.13 -28.30 -43.02
CA ALA A 998 -10.78 -27.76 -44.32
C ALA A 998 -10.27 -28.85 -45.27
N ASP A 999 -10.71 -28.82 -46.53
CA ASP A 999 -10.12 -29.57 -47.65
C ASP A 999 -9.10 -28.68 -48.38
N GLY A 1000 -7.89 -28.60 -47.81
CA GLY A 1000 -6.79 -27.80 -48.36
C GLY A 1000 -6.29 -26.68 -47.43
N PRO A 1001 -5.57 -25.68 -47.97
CA PRO A 1001 -4.96 -24.63 -47.18
C PRO A 1001 -6.00 -23.65 -46.61
N ILE A 1002 -5.69 -23.10 -45.44
CA ILE A 1002 -6.50 -22.07 -44.76
C ILE A 1002 -5.77 -20.74 -44.84
N ALA A 1003 -6.43 -19.71 -45.36
CA ALA A 1003 -5.89 -18.35 -45.40
C ALA A 1003 -6.37 -17.56 -44.18
N TRP A 1004 -5.46 -17.21 -43.28
CA TRP A 1004 -5.76 -16.45 -42.07
C TRP A 1004 -5.41 -14.97 -42.20
N ARG A 1005 -6.24 -14.13 -41.59
CA ARG A 1005 -5.97 -12.71 -41.33
C ARG A 1005 -6.27 -12.38 -39.87
N ILE A 1006 -5.53 -11.42 -39.31
CA ILE A 1006 -5.63 -10.98 -37.92
C ILE A 1006 -5.75 -9.46 -37.84
N ARG A 1007 -6.51 -8.97 -36.86
CA ARG A 1007 -6.66 -7.54 -36.56
C ARG A 1007 -6.86 -7.30 -35.07
N GLY A 1008 -5.98 -6.50 -34.46
CA GLY A 1008 -6.18 -5.91 -33.14
C GLY A 1008 -6.51 -4.42 -33.20
N ALA A 1009 -6.07 -3.69 -32.18
CA ALA A 1009 -6.25 -2.24 -32.08
C ALA A 1009 -5.71 -1.46 -33.28
N GLY A 1010 -6.21 -0.24 -33.47
CA GLY A 1010 -5.74 0.70 -34.48
C GLY A 1010 -4.41 1.37 -34.10
N ALA A 1011 -4.15 2.54 -34.68
CA ALA A 1011 -3.05 3.39 -34.24
C ALA A 1011 -3.24 3.79 -32.78
N VAL A 1012 -2.15 3.86 -32.02
CA VAL A 1012 -2.17 4.25 -30.61
C VAL A 1012 -2.66 5.69 -30.48
N ASP A 1013 -3.64 5.90 -29.60
CA ASP A 1013 -4.02 7.23 -29.13
C ASP A 1013 -2.90 7.75 -28.21
N PRO A 1014 -2.17 8.82 -28.57
CA PRO A 1014 -1.08 9.32 -27.75
C PRO A 1014 -1.56 9.85 -26.38
N GLU A 1015 -2.81 10.31 -26.26
CA GLU A 1015 -3.36 10.76 -24.99
C GLU A 1015 -3.65 9.55 -24.09
N ARG A 1016 -4.36 8.55 -24.64
CA ARG A 1016 -4.93 7.43 -23.88
C ARG A 1016 -4.07 6.15 -23.87
N THR A 1017 -2.96 6.14 -24.60
CA THR A 1017 -2.00 5.03 -24.73
C THR A 1017 -2.54 3.78 -25.43
N LEU A 1018 -1.66 2.79 -25.63
CA LEU A 1018 -2.00 1.50 -26.23
C LEU A 1018 -2.95 0.67 -25.36
N TYR A 1019 -3.05 0.97 -24.06
CA TYR A 1019 -3.87 0.21 -23.11
C TYR A 1019 -5.35 0.61 -23.12
N ASN A 1020 -5.74 1.68 -23.80
CA ASN A 1020 -7.12 2.17 -23.70
C ASN A 1020 -8.12 1.31 -24.47
N VAL A 1021 -7.76 0.85 -25.67
CA VAL A 1021 -8.68 0.22 -26.62
C VAL A 1021 -8.17 -1.10 -27.14
N GLY A 1022 -9.08 -2.03 -27.41
CA GLY A 1022 -8.80 -3.24 -28.17
C GLY A 1022 -9.01 -3.07 -29.68
N GLY A 1023 -9.22 -4.21 -30.33
CA GLY A 1023 -9.45 -4.32 -31.76
C GLY A 1023 -10.90 -4.44 -32.19
N LEU A 1024 -11.90 -4.09 -31.38
CA LEU A 1024 -13.30 -4.07 -31.84
C LEU A 1024 -13.54 -3.02 -32.93
N HIS A 1025 -14.55 -3.23 -33.77
CA HIS A 1025 -14.91 -2.28 -34.83
C HIS A 1025 -15.21 -0.89 -34.26
N GLY A 1026 -16.06 -0.80 -33.23
CA GLY A 1026 -16.40 0.46 -32.58
C GLY A 1026 -15.20 1.12 -31.90
N GLU A 1027 -14.26 0.34 -31.35
CA GLU A 1027 -13.00 0.83 -30.81
C GLU A 1027 -12.15 1.47 -31.92
N ARG A 1028 -11.94 0.78 -33.04
CA ARG A 1028 -11.14 1.28 -34.18
C ARG A 1028 -11.77 2.48 -34.91
N HIS A 1029 -13.08 2.70 -34.74
CA HIS A 1029 -13.82 3.81 -35.36
C HIS A 1029 -14.23 4.89 -34.34
N GLY A 1030 -13.71 4.84 -33.11
CA GLY A 1030 -13.87 5.91 -32.13
C GLY A 1030 -15.26 6.01 -31.51
N TRP A 1031 -16.07 4.95 -31.50
CA TRP A 1031 -17.43 4.98 -30.92
C TRP A 1031 -17.44 5.28 -29.41
N HIS A 1032 -16.33 4.98 -28.73
CA HIS A 1032 -16.09 5.31 -27.33
C HIS A 1032 -15.83 6.81 -27.10
N LEU A 1033 -15.45 7.57 -28.14
CA LEU A 1033 -15.07 8.98 -28.02
C LEU A 1033 -16.29 9.90 -27.89
N PRO A 1034 -16.19 11.03 -27.18
CA PRO A 1034 -17.28 12.00 -27.04
C PRO A 1034 -17.86 12.50 -28.36
N GLU A 1035 -17.01 12.72 -29.35
CA GLU A 1035 -17.29 13.28 -30.67
C GLU A 1035 -18.00 12.33 -31.63
N HIS A 1036 -18.08 11.03 -31.34
CA HIS A 1036 -18.82 10.11 -32.19
C HIS A 1036 -20.31 10.48 -32.24
N ASP A 1037 -20.91 10.38 -33.42
CA ASP A 1037 -22.32 10.68 -33.65
C ASP A 1037 -23.16 9.38 -33.58
N ASP A 1038 -24.03 9.32 -32.58
CA ASP A 1038 -24.99 8.24 -32.29
C ASP A 1038 -26.44 8.71 -32.53
N ALA A 1039 -26.65 9.77 -33.33
CA ALA A 1039 -27.98 10.28 -33.62
C ALA A 1039 -28.91 9.21 -34.21
N GLU A 1040 -28.36 8.32 -35.04
CA GLU A 1040 -29.06 7.25 -35.75
C GLU A 1040 -29.10 5.91 -34.96
N TRP A 1041 -28.50 5.84 -33.77
CA TRP A 1041 -28.53 4.64 -32.94
C TRP A 1041 -29.93 4.47 -32.31
N GLU A 1042 -30.34 3.22 -32.13
CA GLU A 1042 -31.66 2.88 -31.60
C GLU A 1042 -31.72 3.16 -30.09
N GLU A 1043 -32.88 3.56 -29.55
CA GLU A 1043 -33.01 3.70 -28.10
C GLU A 1043 -32.99 2.32 -27.42
N ALA A 1044 -32.26 2.20 -26.31
CA ALA A 1044 -32.17 0.95 -25.56
C ALA A 1044 -32.60 1.17 -24.10
N ALA A 1045 -33.47 0.28 -23.61
CA ALA A 1045 -33.93 0.28 -22.22
C ALA A 1045 -33.13 -0.69 -21.32
N THR A 1046 -32.31 -1.57 -21.91
CA THR A 1046 -31.54 -2.59 -21.19
C THR A 1046 -30.27 -2.94 -21.96
N LEU A 1047 -29.28 -3.51 -21.25
CA LEU A 1047 -28.07 -4.07 -21.84
C LEU A 1047 -28.18 -5.59 -22.09
N VAL A 1048 -29.32 -6.21 -21.72
CA VAL A 1048 -29.61 -7.61 -22.00
C VAL A 1048 -29.78 -7.82 -23.50
N ALA A 1049 -28.97 -8.71 -24.06
CA ALA A 1049 -28.98 -9.04 -25.47
C ALA A 1049 -30.09 -10.06 -25.81
N ASP A 1050 -30.77 -9.86 -26.94
CA ASP A 1050 -31.77 -10.79 -27.49
C ASP A 1050 -31.16 -11.94 -28.30
N ALA A 1051 -29.89 -11.80 -28.70
CA ALA A 1051 -29.09 -12.79 -29.42
C ALA A 1051 -27.60 -12.68 -29.02
N PRO A 1052 -26.81 -13.77 -29.14
CA PRO A 1052 -25.37 -13.69 -28.93
C PRO A 1052 -24.70 -12.72 -29.92
N GLY A 1053 -23.69 -12.01 -29.46
CA GLY A 1053 -22.97 -11.03 -30.27
C GLY A 1053 -22.46 -9.84 -29.48
N ILE A 1054 -21.97 -8.83 -30.20
CA ILE A 1054 -21.37 -7.63 -29.62
C ILE A 1054 -22.30 -6.44 -29.91
N ARG A 1055 -22.63 -5.67 -28.88
CA ARG A 1055 -23.45 -4.45 -29.01
C ARG A 1055 -22.79 -3.30 -28.30
N TRP A 1056 -22.90 -2.11 -28.87
CA TRP A 1056 -22.47 -0.88 -28.23
C TRP A 1056 -23.64 -0.12 -27.67
N TYR A 1057 -23.40 0.56 -26.57
CA TYR A 1057 -24.33 1.45 -25.91
C TYR A 1057 -23.66 2.78 -25.64
N ARG A 1058 -24.41 3.88 -25.79
CA ARG A 1058 -23.93 5.23 -25.50
C ARG A 1058 -25.00 6.06 -24.78
N ALA A 1059 -24.56 6.91 -23.86
CA ALA A 1059 -25.38 7.90 -23.19
C ALA A 1059 -24.61 9.21 -23.02
N ARG A 1060 -25.30 10.34 -23.11
CA ARG A 1060 -24.76 11.66 -22.77
C ARG A 1060 -25.43 12.18 -21.51
N PHE A 1061 -24.64 12.74 -20.60
CA PHE A 1061 -25.13 13.31 -19.35
C PHE A 1061 -24.36 14.58 -19.00
N THR A 1062 -24.85 15.36 -18.04
CA THR A 1062 -24.22 16.61 -17.59
C THR A 1062 -24.07 16.59 -16.08
N LEU A 1063 -22.89 16.97 -15.60
CA LEU A 1063 -22.59 17.11 -14.18
C LEU A 1063 -22.52 18.59 -13.79
N SER A 1064 -22.80 18.85 -12.52
CA SER A 1064 -22.70 20.17 -11.88
C SER A 1064 -22.23 19.96 -10.46
N THR A 1065 -20.91 19.93 -10.29
CA THR A 1065 -20.25 19.69 -9.00
C THR A 1065 -19.99 21.02 -8.32
N PRO A 1066 -20.53 21.26 -7.11
CA PRO A 1066 -20.33 22.53 -6.42
C PRO A 1066 -18.86 22.84 -6.15
N ASP A 1067 -18.50 24.12 -6.22
CA ASP A 1067 -17.14 24.59 -5.93
C ASP A 1067 -16.66 24.12 -4.54
N GLY A 1068 -15.41 23.65 -4.48
CA GLY A 1068 -14.78 23.20 -3.23
C GLY A 1068 -15.28 21.85 -2.70
N VAL A 1069 -16.08 21.11 -3.49
CA VAL A 1069 -16.59 19.78 -3.15
C VAL A 1069 -15.90 18.71 -4.01
N ASP A 1070 -15.37 17.70 -3.33
CA ASP A 1070 -14.79 16.49 -3.93
C ASP A 1070 -15.85 15.40 -3.95
N VAL A 1071 -16.07 14.80 -5.13
CA VAL A 1071 -17.14 13.83 -5.36
C VAL A 1071 -16.56 12.58 -6.01
N GLY A 1072 -16.61 11.46 -5.29
CA GLY A 1072 -16.31 10.14 -5.84
C GLY A 1072 -17.50 9.63 -6.65
N ARG A 1073 -17.24 9.09 -7.86
CA ARG A 1073 -18.28 8.53 -8.74
C ARG A 1073 -17.91 7.11 -9.15
N ARG A 1074 -18.91 6.25 -9.29
CA ARG A 1074 -18.76 4.90 -9.87
C ARG A 1074 -19.80 4.66 -10.96
N LEU A 1075 -19.50 3.75 -11.86
CA LEU A 1075 -20.49 3.10 -12.73
C LEU A 1075 -20.86 1.76 -12.12
N ALA A 1076 -22.15 1.53 -11.89
CA ALA A 1076 -22.63 0.28 -11.32
C ALA A 1076 -23.44 -0.49 -12.34
N LEU A 1077 -23.01 -1.71 -12.65
CA LEU A 1077 -23.75 -2.63 -13.51
C LEU A 1077 -24.61 -3.51 -12.62
N ARG A 1078 -25.91 -3.51 -12.88
CA ARG A 1078 -26.88 -4.26 -12.06
C ARG A 1078 -27.29 -5.50 -12.83
N SER A 1079 -26.97 -6.67 -12.26
CA SER A 1079 -27.51 -7.93 -12.73
C SER A 1079 -27.81 -8.89 -11.60
N PRO A 1080 -29.07 -9.34 -11.42
CA PRO A 1080 -29.39 -10.41 -10.48
C PRO A 1080 -28.64 -11.71 -10.80
N ARG A 1081 -28.30 -11.96 -12.08
CA ARG A 1081 -27.51 -13.11 -12.51
C ARG A 1081 -26.05 -13.03 -12.02
N PHE A 1082 -25.51 -11.82 -11.86
CA PHE A 1082 -24.18 -11.64 -11.27
C PHE A 1082 -24.17 -12.03 -9.80
N GLU A 1083 -25.15 -11.54 -9.05
CA GLU A 1083 -25.30 -11.78 -7.60
C GLU A 1083 -25.68 -13.24 -7.31
N ASP A 1084 -26.52 -13.85 -8.15
CA ASP A 1084 -26.95 -15.25 -8.05
C ASP A 1084 -25.98 -16.20 -8.76
N GLY A 1085 -24.79 -16.35 -8.19
CA GLY A 1085 -23.83 -17.38 -8.59
C GLY A 1085 -23.04 -17.10 -9.86
N ARG A 1086 -22.99 -15.83 -10.33
CA ARG A 1086 -22.25 -15.40 -11.53
C ARG A 1086 -22.68 -16.18 -12.78
N THR A 1087 -23.96 -16.03 -13.13
CA THR A 1087 -24.62 -16.67 -14.28
C THR A 1087 -24.92 -15.70 -15.42
N ASP A 1088 -24.38 -14.48 -15.37
CA ASP A 1088 -24.52 -13.50 -16.45
C ASP A 1088 -23.44 -13.71 -17.51
N HIS A 1089 -23.75 -14.49 -18.54
CA HIS A 1089 -22.78 -14.95 -19.55
C HIS A 1089 -22.40 -13.86 -20.57
N CYS A 1090 -21.82 -12.76 -20.10
CA CYS A 1090 -21.32 -11.67 -20.94
C CYS A 1090 -20.01 -11.06 -20.40
N GLN A 1091 -19.36 -10.29 -21.25
CA GLN A 1091 -18.38 -9.29 -20.85
C GLN A 1091 -18.85 -7.92 -21.30
N ALA A 1092 -18.62 -6.89 -20.49
CA ALA A 1092 -18.80 -5.50 -20.86
C ALA A 1092 -17.53 -4.69 -20.59
N VAL A 1093 -17.23 -3.70 -21.45
CA VAL A 1093 -16.14 -2.74 -21.21
C VAL A 1093 -16.71 -1.33 -21.27
N LEU A 1094 -16.35 -0.54 -20.27
CA LEU A 1094 -16.93 0.74 -19.97
C LEU A 1094 -15.98 1.86 -20.37
N TYR A 1095 -16.51 2.92 -20.96
CA TYR A 1095 -15.77 4.10 -21.37
C TYR A 1095 -16.44 5.37 -20.84
N VAL A 1096 -15.66 6.24 -20.20
CA VAL A 1096 -16.10 7.59 -19.81
C VAL A 1096 -15.24 8.61 -20.54
N ASN A 1097 -15.86 9.45 -21.36
CA ASN A 1097 -15.18 10.44 -22.22
C ASN A 1097 -14.01 9.83 -23.03
N GLY A 1098 -14.22 8.62 -23.55
CA GLY A 1098 -13.23 7.89 -24.34
C GLY A 1098 -12.20 7.09 -23.53
N TRP A 1099 -12.14 7.25 -22.21
CA TRP A 1099 -11.24 6.50 -21.36
C TRP A 1099 -11.88 5.19 -20.90
N ASN A 1100 -11.20 4.07 -21.09
CA ASN A 1100 -11.64 2.77 -20.60
C ASN A 1100 -11.58 2.75 -19.06
N THR A 1101 -12.76 2.76 -18.45
CA THR A 1101 -12.98 2.86 -17.02
C THR A 1101 -13.07 1.49 -16.35
N GLY A 1102 -13.30 0.42 -17.11
CA GLY A 1102 -13.29 -0.91 -16.53
C GLY A 1102 -13.97 -2.01 -17.34
N VAL A 1103 -13.72 -3.22 -16.87
CA VAL A 1103 -14.16 -4.47 -17.50
C VAL A 1103 -15.04 -5.24 -16.52
N TYR A 1104 -16.27 -5.53 -16.92
CA TYR A 1104 -17.21 -6.40 -16.23
C TYR A 1104 -17.26 -7.76 -16.93
N ILE A 1105 -17.21 -8.85 -16.17
CA ILE A 1105 -17.41 -10.20 -16.71
C ILE A 1105 -18.41 -10.90 -15.81
N GLY A 1106 -19.64 -11.05 -16.30
CA GLY A 1106 -20.79 -11.35 -15.47
C GLY A 1106 -20.80 -12.76 -14.87
N ASP A 1107 -20.11 -13.70 -15.52
CA ASP A 1107 -19.96 -15.07 -15.08
C ASP A 1107 -18.62 -15.36 -14.40
N ILE A 1108 -17.82 -14.31 -14.15
CA ILE A 1108 -16.50 -14.42 -13.52
C ILE A 1108 -16.36 -13.51 -12.30
N GLY A 1109 -16.68 -12.21 -12.40
CA GLY A 1109 -16.55 -11.25 -11.30
C GLY A 1109 -15.12 -11.07 -10.76
N PRO A 1110 -14.95 -10.50 -9.54
CA PRO A 1110 -15.99 -10.15 -8.57
C PRO A 1110 -16.56 -8.73 -8.72
N GLN A 1111 -16.03 -7.89 -9.62
CA GLN A 1111 -16.41 -6.47 -9.70
C GLN A 1111 -17.72 -6.24 -10.48
N SER A 1112 -18.65 -5.49 -9.87
CA SER A 1112 -19.86 -4.95 -10.51
C SER A 1112 -19.99 -3.42 -10.40
N GLU A 1113 -19.15 -2.77 -9.60
CA GLU A 1113 -19.06 -1.31 -9.48
C GLU A 1113 -17.64 -0.83 -9.82
N PHE A 1114 -17.55 0.18 -10.68
CA PHE A 1114 -16.31 0.65 -11.29
C PHE A 1114 -16.10 2.11 -10.93
N THR A 1115 -15.09 2.39 -10.10
CA THR A 1115 -14.69 3.76 -9.79
C THR A 1115 -14.31 4.49 -11.08
N ILE A 1116 -14.82 5.71 -11.26
CA ILE A 1116 -14.43 6.57 -12.37
C ILE A 1116 -13.29 7.45 -11.87
N PRO A 1117 -12.04 7.28 -12.35
CA PRO A 1117 -10.98 8.23 -12.07
C PRO A 1117 -11.43 9.65 -12.41
N ALA A 1118 -11.24 10.63 -11.53
CA ALA A 1118 -11.90 11.92 -11.74
C ALA A 1118 -11.34 12.68 -12.96
N GLY A 1119 -10.11 12.37 -13.39
CA GLY A 1119 -9.56 12.90 -14.64
C GLY A 1119 -10.33 12.50 -15.89
N PHE A 1120 -11.18 11.47 -15.80
CA PHE A 1120 -12.04 11.06 -16.92
C PHE A 1120 -13.34 11.85 -16.98
N LEU A 1121 -13.70 12.59 -15.93
CA LEU A 1121 -14.94 13.35 -15.86
C LEU A 1121 -14.70 14.84 -16.09
N GLU A 1122 -15.66 15.47 -16.76
CA GLU A 1122 -15.86 16.91 -16.71
C GLU A 1122 -16.86 17.21 -15.57
N PRO A 1123 -16.41 17.60 -14.37
CA PRO A 1123 -17.25 17.71 -13.18
C PRO A 1123 -18.31 18.82 -13.28
N ASN A 1124 -18.14 19.76 -14.20
CA ASN A 1124 -19.02 20.91 -14.44
C ASN A 1124 -19.40 21.07 -15.92
N GLY A 1125 -19.77 19.96 -16.56
CA GLY A 1125 -20.12 19.98 -17.98
C GLY A 1125 -20.61 18.65 -18.53
N LYS A 1126 -20.52 18.52 -19.86
CA LYS A 1126 -21.03 17.38 -20.61
C LYS A 1126 -20.06 16.22 -20.54
N ASN A 1127 -20.60 15.04 -20.33
CA ASN A 1127 -19.87 13.78 -20.31
C ASN A 1127 -20.56 12.76 -21.23
N THR A 1128 -19.79 11.81 -21.73
CA THR A 1128 -20.25 10.69 -22.55
C THR A 1128 -19.88 9.39 -21.86
N LEU A 1129 -20.87 8.53 -21.64
CA LEU A 1129 -20.69 7.12 -21.35
C LEU A 1129 -20.79 6.35 -22.67
N ALA A 1130 -19.84 5.48 -22.93
CA ALA A 1130 -19.96 4.44 -23.93
C ALA A 1130 -19.63 3.09 -23.29
N LEU A 1131 -20.19 2.01 -23.80
CA LEU A 1131 -19.79 0.67 -23.42
C LEU A 1131 -20.09 -0.30 -24.55
N TRP A 1132 -19.40 -1.42 -24.58
CA TRP A 1132 -19.81 -2.56 -25.39
C TRP A 1132 -20.11 -3.76 -24.50
N VAL A 1133 -21.03 -4.62 -24.95
CA VAL A 1133 -21.41 -5.88 -24.32
C VAL A 1133 -21.22 -7.01 -25.32
N ALA A 1134 -20.37 -7.97 -25.00
CA ALA A 1134 -20.18 -9.22 -25.72
C ALA A 1134 -20.99 -10.32 -25.02
N ALA A 1135 -22.20 -10.57 -25.52
CA ALA A 1135 -23.10 -11.58 -24.99
C ALA A 1135 -22.76 -12.96 -25.58
N LYS A 1136 -22.51 -13.95 -24.72
CA LYS A 1136 -22.16 -15.33 -25.14
C LYS A 1136 -23.39 -16.10 -25.62
N GLU A 1137 -24.59 -15.67 -25.21
CA GLU A 1137 -25.88 -16.26 -25.53
C GLU A 1137 -27.01 -15.21 -25.46
N ALA A 1138 -28.20 -15.58 -25.94
CA ALA A 1138 -29.40 -14.75 -25.79
C ALA A 1138 -29.83 -14.68 -24.31
N GLY A 1139 -30.22 -13.49 -23.84
CA GLY A 1139 -30.59 -13.23 -22.46
C GLY A 1139 -29.43 -12.86 -21.53
N ALA A 1140 -28.18 -12.87 -22.03
CA ALA A 1140 -27.02 -12.40 -21.29
C ALA A 1140 -26.83 -10.87 -21.40
N GLY A 1141 -26.15 -10.27 -20.44
CA GLY A 1141 -25.97 -8.82 -20.32
C GLY A 1141 -26.65 -8.28 -19.06
N PRO A 1142 -26.11 -7.24 -18.41
CA PRO A 1142 -26.73 -6.67 -17.23
C PRO A 1142 -28.06 -5.95 -17.55
N GLU A 1143 -28.94 -5.87 -16.57
CA GLU A 1143 -30.24 -5.21 -16.72
C GLU A 1143 -30.07 -3.70 -16.95
N SER A 1144 -29.16 -3.07 -16.21
CA SER A 1144 -28.91 -1.63 -16.27
C SER A 1144 -27.46 -1.26 -15.93
N ILE A 1145 -27.10 -0.03 -16.27
CA ILE A 1145 -25.90 0.67 -15.80
C ILE A 1145 -26.31 2.01 -15.18
N GLU A 1146 -25.75 2.31 -14.02
CA GLU A 1146 -26.11 3.48 -13.21
C GLU A 1146 -24.85 4.28 -12.87
N LEU A 1147 -24.94 5.61 -12.92
CA LEU A 1147 -23.95 6.48 -12.31
C LEU A 1147 -24.27 6.57 -10.81
N VAL A 1148 -23.32 6.27 -9.93
CA VAL A 1148 -23.52 6.36 -8.47
C VAL A 1148 -22.53 7.32 -7.84
N THR A 1149 -22.96 7.97 -6.77
CA THR A 1149 -22.08 8.81 -5.93
C THR A 1149 -21.52 7.94 -4.82
N ALA A 1150 -20.20 7.73 -4.81
CA ALA A 1150 -19.54 6.99 -3.73
C ALA A 1150 -19.41 7.85 -2.47
N PHE A 1151 -19.00 9.12 -2.62
CA PHE A 1151 -19.05 10.11 -1.56
C PHE A 1151 -19.18 11.52 -2.13
N SER A 1152 -19.60 12.45 -1.27
CA SER A 1152 -19.47 13.90 -1.48
C SER A 1152 -18.85 14.49 -0.22
N ARG A 1153 -17.82 15.32 -0.38
CA ARG A 1153 -17.05 15.87 0.76
C ARG A 1153 -16.57 17.29 0.44
N THR A 1154 -16.68 18.21 1.40
CA THR A 1154 -16.07 19.55 1.28
C THR A 1154 -14.55 19.48 1.38
N GLY A 1155 -13.83 20.58 1.11
CA GLY A 1155 -12.37 20.62 1.26
C GLY A 1155 -11.64 19.87 0.14
N ALA A 1156 -12.14 20.03 -1.11
CA ALA A 1156 -11.41 19.59 -2.29
C ALA A 1156 -9.99 20.18 -2.32
N ALA A 1157 -9.04 19.43 -2.87
CA ALA A 1157 -7.71 19.96 -3.12
C ALA A 1157 -7.80 21.14 -4.09
N VAL A 1158 -7.04 22.20 -3.83
CA VAL A 1158 -6.98 23.39 -4.68
C VAL A 1158 -5.70 23.29 -5.51
N GLU A 1159 -5.81 23.42 -6.83
CA GLU A 1159 -4.63 23.57 -7.70
C GLU A 1159 -3.91 24.89 -7.34
N ARG A 1160 -2.60 24.81 -7.08
CA ARG A 1160 -1.76 25.98 -6.77
C ARG A 1160 -1.40 26.75 -8.03
#